data_AF-A0A8J4WUG5-F1
#
_entry.id   AF-A0A8J4WUG5-F1
#
_cell.length_a   1.000
_cell.length_b   1.000
_cell.length_c   1.000
_cell.angle_alpha   90.00
_cell.angle_beta   90.00
_cell.angle_gamma   90.00
#
_symmetry.space_group_name_H-M   'P 1'
#
loop_
_entity.id
_entity.type
_entity.pdbx_description
1 polymer ?
#
loop_
_entity_poly.entity_id
_entity_poly.type
_entity_poly.pdbx_seq_one_letter_code
_entity_poly.pdbx_strand_id
1 'polypeptide(L)'
;PPVWSINLSERKVSLLLEVLKLHTEKKPVELRDCSDEESEVRSFLQCLPYISHLWFNGFHPDSKSSQFMLNLIITAVDCQSDEGESFTELLTSVCRYNTFPYGGEFHGFQVRQSDFLLDLFSRVKQYESETDRSVLPVLLPVYQSGPPVWSINLSERKVSLLLEVLKLHTEKKPVVLIDCSDEESEVRSFLQCLPYISHLRCEERFIPRLSKAVVDCAEDTDLVRAFFSAMDFTFTIDWVLTTRECRAVRKVLNLSDSKLKLTLNPRAISLRGAGLLFRHNTHLQKLCLSDRVLGRLVRAVRAARAGGSLVIEELCLDHHRLKPKEEMFRVLSSLSSLLNVWTVHCVNLTECSMEAHSLISLMCHPGNLKIRLSKATLQQFTDLLYADKDGDLTQFFLKKVGGDLTSCSLRWEELIHFLQQRVCRVSVNIRKSEITYKHTRQILPLLSEVQFKRLNPRVLLSIIREIYETGSAHCVSGLLSSTHSCINLNNTELDSSHCTALCFTLQHCTFVSLSLLWTSIPEGELLKILPLFNRVSQLSVDRFLLLKLLHCCSTSEFQQGETAALFSALQNRLDFSCSTGLDLSTETQDCTLNLSTEDCRDISTAILNSQRLTELILEDCEVEDTGVGMFFLILHTVRLRCSKALLLRFLSLLHVVNESDCSGRIRSLSHALDGQMDLSETPLALQACRSLALFLEYCKGLSELDLSHCQLSDHGLELLLPHLHKAAVLDLSHNAIDDRLAGRIYTVVSTNSNIQTVR
;
A
#
# COMPACT_ATOMS: atom_id res chain seq x y z
N PRO A 1 -31.49 -15.11 2.07
CA PRO A 1 -30.22 -14.69 2.73
C PRO A 1 -29.08 -14.75 1.72
N PRO A 2 -27.98 -13.98 1.91
CA PRO A 2 -26.84 -13.97 0.97
C PRO A 2 -26.08 -15.31 0.92
N VAL A 3 -26.11 -16.07 2.01
CA VAL A 3 -25.55 -17.42 2.14
C VAL A 3 -26.57 -18.33 2.81
N TRP A 4 -26.67 -19.57 2.36
CA TRP A 4 -27.47 -20.61 3.01
C TRP A 4 -26.62 -21.48 3.90
N SER A 5 -26.82 -21.39 5.21
CA SER A 5 -26.17 -22.27 6.17
C SER A 5 -27.10 -23.39 6.58
N ILE A 6 -26.73 -24.65 6.28
CA ILE A 6 -27.52 -25.83 6.63
C ILE A 6 -26.73 -26.81 7.50
N ASN A 7 -27.38 -27.34 8.53
CA ASN A 7 -26.90 -28.49 9.28
C ASN A 7 -27.48 -29.78 8.67
N LEU A 8 -26.64 -30.61 8.05
CA LEU A 8 -27.09 -31.85 7.39
C LEU A 8 -27.49 -32.94 8.40
N SER A 9 -26.90 -32.95 9.60
CA SER A 9 -27.28 -33.90 10.65
C SER A 9 -28.66 -33.65 11.27
N GLU A 10 -29.19 -32.43 11.14
CA GLU A 10 -30.49 -32.04 11.74
C GLU A 10 -31.61 -31.90 10.71
N ARG A 11 -31.29 -31.77 9.42
CA ARG A 11 -32.24 -31.43 8.35
C ARG A 11 -32.07 -32.33 7.14
N LYS A 12 -33.19 -32.87 6.65
CA LYS A 12 -33.20 -33.71 5.45
C LYS A 12 -32.79 -32.93 4.20
N VAL A 13 -31.78 -33.42 3.50
CA VAL A 13 -31.29 -32.85 2.22
C VAL A 13 -32.39 -32.79 1.15
N SER A 14 -33.35 -33.71 1.16
CA SER A 14 -34.48 -33.70 0.22
C SER A 14 -35.31 -32.41 0.32
N LEU A 15 -35.41 -31.80 1.51
CA LEU A 15 -36.08 -30.51 1.67
C LEU A 15 -35.21 -29.38 1.13
N LEU A 16 -33.90 -29.42 1.36
CA LEU A 16 -32.96 -28.43 0.80
C LEU A 16 -33.08 -28.37 -0.73
N LEU A 17 -33.11 -29.53 -1.39
CA LEU A 17 -33.25 -29.62 -2.85
C LEU A 17 -34.53 -28.93 -3.35
N GLU A 18 -35.68 -29.24 -2.73
CA GLU A 18 -36.96 -28.63 -3.12
C GLU A 18 -36.95 -27.12 -2.93
N VAL A 19 -36.34 -26.60 -1.87
CA VAL A 19 -36.26 -25.14 -1.69
C VAL A 19 -35.24 -24.52 -2.65
N LEU A 20 -34.12 -25.18 -2.98
CA LEU A 20 -33.16 -24.69 -3.97
C LEU A 20 -33.77 -24.58 -5.38
N LYS A 21 -34.63 -25.53 -5.78
CA LYS A 21 -35.37 -25.49 -7.06
C LYS A 21 -36.30 -24.28 -7.21
N LEU A 22 -36.76 -23.69 -6.10
CA LEU A 22 -37.62 -22.51 -6.14
C LEU A 22 -36.86 -21.21 -6.45
N HIS A 23 -35.52 -21.24 -6.47
CA HIS A 23 -34.70 -20.07 -6.72
C HIS A 23 -34.31 -19.97 -8.20
N THR A 24 -34.38 -18.75 -8.75
CA THR A 24 -33.98 -18.45 -10.13
C THR A 24 -32.45 -18.37 -10.31
N GLU A 25 -31.70 -18.19 -9.21
CA GLU A 25 -30.25 -18.08 -9.20
C GLU A 25 -29.61 -19.12 -8.30
N LYS A 26 -28.41 -19.58 -8.69
CA LYS A 26 -27.60 -20.49 -7.88
C LYS A 26 -27.16 -19.83 -6.57
N LYS A 27 -27.40 -20.49 -5.43
CA LYS A 27 -27.11 -19.93 -4.10
C LYS A 27 -25.79 -20.44 -3.50
N PRO A 28 -25.01 -19.59 -2.80
CA PRO A 28 -23.90 -20.06 -1.98
C PRO A 28 -24.39 -20.87 -0.78
N VAL A 29 -23.77 -22.01 -0.50
CA VAL A 29 -24.15 -22.93 0.57
C VAL A 29 -22.98 -23.19 1.52
N GLU A 30 -23.22 -22.95 2.81
CA GLU A 30 -22.39 -23.38 3.94
C GLU A 30 -22.97 -24.66 4.56
N LEU A 31 -22.15 -25.71 4.63
CA LEU A 31 -22.49 -26.95 5.31
C LEU A 31 -21.97 -26.98 6.75
N ARG A 32 -22.83 -27.42 7.66
CA ARG A 32 -22.54 -27.72 9.07
C ARG A 32 -22.86 -29.19 9.31
N ASP A 33 -22.02 -29.85 10.11
CA ASP A 33 -22.17 -31.24 10.56
C ASP A 33 -22.69 -32.19 9.46
N CYS A 34 -21.76 -32.61 8.59
CA CYS A 34 -22.06 -33.51 7.48
C CYS A 34 -22.22 -34.96 7.96
N SER A 35 -23.11 -35.68 7.29
CA SER A 35 -23.38 -37.10 7.53
C SER A 35 -22.76 -37.94 6.43
N ASP A 36 -22.22 -39.10 6.80
CA ASP A 36 -21.61 -40.05 5.88
C ASP A 36 -22.64 -41.03 5.28
N GLU A 37 -23.95 -40.84 5.52
CA GLU A 37 -25.00 -41.68 4.97
C GLU A 37 -25.09 -41.55 3.44
N GLU A 38 -24.95 -42.67 2.73
CA GLU A 38 -24.95 -42.74 1.26
C GLU A 38 -26.20 -42.09 0.64
N SER A 39 -27.37 -42.28 1.26
CA SER A 39 -28.62 -41.66 0.82
C SER A 39 -28.61 -40.14 0.92
N GLU A 40 -27.95 -39.59 1.95
CA GLU A 40 -27.85 -38.14 2.14
C GLU A 40 -26.82 -37.52 1.19
N VAL A 41 -25.69 -38.19 0.97
CA VAL A 41 -24.68 -37.79 -0.03
C VAL A 41 -25.28 -37.77 -1.43
N ARG A 42 -26.03 -38.82 -1.82
CA ARG A 42 -26.75 -38.87 -3.11
C ARG A 42 -27.79 -37.76 -3.24
N SER A 43 -28.55 -37.51 -2.17
CA SER A 43 -29.53 -36.42 -2.17
C SER A 43 -28.84 -35.05 -2.32
N PHE A 44 -27.67 -34.88 -1.72
CA PHE A 44 -26.93 -33.61 -1.79
C PHE A 44 -26.29 -33.39 -3.15
N LEU A 45 -25.85 -34.46 -3.81
CA LEU A 45 -25.33 -34.41 -5.17
C LEU A 45 -26.35 -33.77 -6.14
N GLN A 46 -27.64 -34.06 -5.96
CA GLN A 46 -28.73 -33.46 -6.74
C GLN A 46 -28.92 -31.96 -6.50
N CYS A 47 -28.37 -31.39 -5.42
CA CYS A 47 -28.43 -29.96 -5.14
C CYS A 47 -27.39 -29.15 -5.94
N LEU A 48 -26.30 -29.78 -6.40
CA LEU A 48 -25.17 -29.09 -7.04
C LEU A 48 -25.54 -28.17 -8.23
N PRO A 49 -26.49 -28.52 -9.13
CA PRO A 49 -26.91 -27.62 -10.21
C PRO A 49 -27.40 -26.26 -9.74
N TYR A 50 -27.95 -26.19 -8.52
CA TYR A 50 -28.56 -25.01 -7.91
C TYR A 50 -27.62 -24.26 -6.95
N ILE A 51 -26.36 -24.71 -6.80
CA ILE A 51 -25.38 -24.14 -5.87
C ILE A 51 -24.32 -23.37 -6.67
N SER A 52 -23.98 -22.16 -6.21
CA SER A 52 -22.90 -21.36 -6.84
C SER A 52 -21.55 -21.59 -6.18
N HIS A 53 -21.53 -21.71 -4.84
CA HIS A 53 -20.32 -21.90 -4.05
C HIS A 53 -20.64 -22.84 -2.88
N LEU A 54 -19.70 -23.72 -2.55
CA LEU A 54 -19.85 -24.71 -1.47
C LEU A 54 -18.69 -24.61 -0.49
N TRP A 55 -18.95 -24.27 0.78
CA TRP A 55 -17.96 -24.41 1.86
C TRP A 55 -18.52 -25.15 3.08
N PHE A 56 -17.62 -25.55 3.96
CA PHE A 56 -17.91 -26.03 5.29
C PHE A 56 -17.80 -24.89 6.29
N ASN A 57 -18.49 -25.02 7.42
CA ASN A 57 -18.32 -24.12 8.54
C ASN A 57 -16.94 -24.32 9.18
N GLY A 58 -16.17 -23.23 9.25
CA GLY A 58 -14.80 -23.23 9.74
C GLY A 58 -14.63 -23.31 11.25
N PHE A 59 -15.69 -23.17 12.08
CA PHE A 59 -15.57 -23.14 13.54
C PHE A 59 -15.27 -24.52 14.17
N HIS A 60 -15.63 -25.61 13.48
CA HIS A 60 -15.36 -26.99 13.89
C HIS A 60 -14.81 -27.80 12.72
N PRO A 61 -13.48 -27.82 12.49
CA PRO A 61 -12.88 -28.70 11.49
C PRO A 61 -13.01 -30.15 11.99
N ASP A 62 -14.09 -30.82 11.60
CA ASP A 62 -14.25 -32.26 11.84
C ASP A 62 -13.70 -33.04 10.63
N SER A 63 -12.99 -34.11 10.95
CA SER A 63 -12.61 -35.18 10.03
C SER A 63 -13.76 -35.61 9.09
N LYS A 64 -15.01 -35.49 9.56
CA LYS A 64 -16.24 -35.75 8.81
C LYS A 64 -16.40 -34.89 7.55
N SER A 65 -15.96 -33.63 7.54
CA SER A 65 -16.14 -32.77 6.35
C SER A 65 -15.28 -33.24 5.17
N SER A 66 -14.05 -33.68 5.44
CA SER A 66 -13.18 -34.27 4.41
C SER A 66 -13.65 -35.67 3.97
N GLN A 67 -14.25 -36.44 4.88
CA GLN A 67 -14.89 -37.72 4.55
C GLN A 67 -16.14 -37.53 3.68
N PHE A 68 -16.99 -36.58 4.03
CA PHE A 68 -18.16 -36.21 3.25
C PHE A 68 -17.78 -35.76 1.84
N MET A 69 -16.75 -34.91 1.71
CA MET A 69 -16.23 -34.53 0.40
C MET A 69 -15.74 -35.74 -0.41
N LEU A 70 -15.01 -36.67 0.20
CA LEU A 70 -14.60 -37.90 -0.47
C LEU A 70 -15.81 -38.69 -0.97
N ASN A 71 -16.81 -38.92 -0.11
CA ASN A 71 -18.03 -39.65 -0.47
C ASN A 71 -18.79 -38.94 -1.60
N LEU A 72 -18.85 -37.61 -1.57
CA LEU A 72 -19.49 -36.79 -2.60
C LEU A 72 -18.76 -36.91 -3.95
N ILE A 73 -17.43 -36.94 -3.96
CA ILE A 73 -16.62 -37.16 -5.18
C ILE A 73 -16.86 -38.55 -5.74
N ILE A 74 -16.83 -39.60 -4.90
CA ILE A 74 -17.06 -40.98 -5.33
C ILE A 74 -18.46 -41.09 -5.97
N THR A 75 -19.47 -40.53 -5.29
CA THR A 75 -20.84 -40.54 -5.79
C THR A 75 -20.99 -39.73 -7.08
N ALA A 76 -20.29 -38.59 -7.20
CA ALA A 76 -20.29 -37.78 -8.42
C ALA A 76 -19.67 -38.51 -9.62
N VAL A 77 -18.70 -39.39 -9.39
CA VAL A 77 -18.08 -40.23 -10.43
C VAL A 77 -19.01 -41.37 -10.85
N ASP A 78 -19.71 -41.97 -9.90
CA ASP A 78 -20.61 -43.11 -10.16
C ASP A 78 -21.98 -42.69 -10.74
N CYS A 79 -22.40 -41.43 -10.54
CA CYS A 79 -23.72 -40.93 -10.98
C CYS A 79 -23.65 -40.02 -12.21
N GLN A 80 -24.65 -40.12 -13.08
CA GLN A 80 -24.89 -39.18 -14.19
C GLN A 80 -26.12 -38.32 -13.86
N SER A 81 -26.11 -37.05 -14.25
CA SER A 81 -27.28 -36.18 -14.04
C SER A 81 -28.36 -36.46 -15.07
N ASP A 82 -29.62 -36.27 -14.68
CA ASP A 82 -30.79 -36.43 -15.56
C ASP A 82 -30.82 -35.37 -16.68
N GLU A 83 -30.10 -34.25 -16.51
CA GLU A 83 -30.04 -33.12 -17.44
C GLU A 83 -28.82 -33.17 -18.39
N GLY A 84 -27.98 -34.22 -18.28
CA GLY A 84 -26.80 -34.44 -19.13
C GLY A 84 -25.54 -33.69 -18.70
N GLU A 85 -25.60 -32.88 -17.64
CA GLU A 85 -24.44 -32.25 -17.01
C GLU A 85 -23.61 -33.27 -16.20
N SER A 86 -22.29 -33.13 -16.20
CA SER A 86 -21.43 -34.00 -15.39
C SER A 86 -21.41 -33.52 -13.93
N PHE A 87 -21.82 -34.38 -12.99
CA PHE A 87 -21.75 -34.05 -11.56
C PHE A 87 -20.32 -33.73 -11.09
N THR A 88 -19.31 -34.33 -11.72
CA THR A 88 -17.90 -34.01 -11.44
C THR A 88 -17.55 -32.58 -11.87
N GLU A 89 -18.07 -32.10 -13.01
CA GLU A 89 -17.86 -30.72 -13.46
C GLU A 89 -18.57 -29.72 -12.55
N LEU A 90 -19.81 -30.02 -12.17
CA LEU A 90 -20.58 -29.21 -11.21
C LEU A 90 -19.88 -29.13 -9.84
N LEU A 91 -19.41 -30.27 -9.32
CA LEU A 91 -18.69 -30.32 -8.05
C LEU A 91 -17.41 -29.48 -8.10
N THR A 92 -16.62 -29.58 -9.17
CA THR A 92 -15.43 -28.73 -9.30
C THR A 92 -15.80 -27.26 -9.42
N SER A 93 -16.89 -26.92 -10.12
CA SER A 93 -17.33 -25.55 -10.29
C SER A 93 -17.68 -24.88 -8.95
N VAL A 94 -18.38 -25.57 -8.06
CA VAL A 94 -18.76 -25.00 -6.75
C VAL A 94 -17.60 -24.90 -5.76
N CYS A 95 -16.46 -25.54 -6.05
CA CYS A 95 -15.25 -25.56 -5.21
C CYS A 95 -14.09 -24.70 -5.76
N ARG A 96 -14.28 -23.92 -6.84
CA ARG A 96 -13.21 -23.23 -7.62
C ARG A 96 -12.75 -21.85 -7.09
N TYR A 97 -13.10 -21.48 -5.88
CA TYR A 97 -12.88 -20.14 -5.36
C TYR A 97 -11.78 -20.13 -4.27
N ASN A 98 -11.13 -18.97 -4.09
CA ASN A 98 -9.95 -18.83 -3.24
C ASN A 98 -10.21 -19.04 -1.73
N THR A 99 -11.47 -19.05 -1.30
CA THR A 99 -11.86 -19.33 0.08
C THR A 99 -12.35 -20.78 0.27
N PHE A 100 -12.44 -21.62 -0.76
CA PHE A 100 -12.75 -23.05 -0.54
C PHE A 100 -11.65 -23.70 0.30
N PRO A 101 -11.96 -24.39 1.42
CA PRO A 101 -13.24 -25.01 1.79
C PRO A 101 -14.02 -24.28 2.89
N TYR A 102 -13.70 -23.02 3.23
CA TYR A 102 -14.30 -22.29 4.36
C TYR A 102 -14.69 -20.83 3.99
N GLY A 103 -15.85 -20.33 4.41
CA GLY A 103 -16.42 -19.08 3.87
C GLY A 103 -16.07 -17.74 4.53
N GLY A 104 -14.94 -17.55 5.22
CA GLY A 104 -14.64 -16.24 5.85
C GLY A 104 -13.22 -16.01 6.36
N GLU A 105 -12.74 -14.76 6.33
CA GLU A 105 -11.39 -14.37 6.74
C GLU A 105 -11.29 -14.10 8.26
N PHE A 106 -11.02 -15.14 9.05
CA PHE A 106 -10.67 -15.00 10.48
C PHE A 106 -9.22 -15.42 10.75
N HIS A 107 -8.66 -15.06 11.91
CA HIS A 107 -7.29 -15.42 12.27
C HIS A 107 -7.05 -16.94 12.18
N GLY A 108 -6.04 -17.35 11.41
CA GLY A 108 -5.69 -18.77 11.19
C GLY A 108 -6.45 -19.47 10.05
N PHE A 109 -7.28 -18.75 9.30
CA PHE A 109 -8.06 -19.29 8.17
C PHE A 109 -7.20 -20.04 7.13
N GLN A 110 -6.08 -19.45 6.70
CA GLN A 110 -5.19 -20.02 5.68
C GLN A 110 -4.59 -21.38 6.10
N VAL A 111 -4.39 -21.57 7.41
CA VAL A 111 -3.89 -22.82 7.99
C VAL A 111 -4.93 -23.91 7.85
N ARG A 112 -6.16 -23.62 8.29
CA ARG A 112 -7.29 -24.55 8.22
C ARG A 112 -7.61 -24.95 6.78
N GLN A 113 -7.55 -24.01 5.85
CA GLN A 113 -7.75 -24.27 4.42
C GLN A 113 -6.70 -25.25 3.88
N SER A 114 -5.42 -25.01 4.18
CA SER A 114 -4.32 -25.88 3.77
C SER A 114 -4.44 -27.28 4.39
N ASP A 115 -4.77 -27.34 5.68
CA ASP A 115 -4.98 -28.59 6.42
C ASP A 115 -6.09 -29.45 5.83
N PHE A 116 -7.25 -28.84 5.54
CA PHE A 116 -8.37 -29.57 4.94
C PHE A 116 -8.00 -30.16 3.58
N LEU A 117 -7.29 -29.40 2.73
CA LEU A 117 -6.89 -29.87 1.41
C LEU A 117 -5.88 -31.02 1.49
N LEU A 118 -4.98 -31.00 2.48
CA LEU A 118 -4.06 -32.09 2.76
C LEU A 118 -4.79 -33.34 3.29
N ASP A 119 -5.76 -33.16 4.19
CA ASP A 119 -6.58 -34.25 4.73
C ASP A 119 -7.43 -34.91 3.63
N LEU A 120 -8.09 -34.10 2.79
CA LEU A 120 -8.84 -34.59 1.62
C LEU A 120 -7.93 -35.36 0.67
N PHE A 121 -6.72 -34.85 0.38
CA PHE A 121 -5.77 -35.51 -0.50
C PHE A 121 -5.35 -36.87 0.07
N SER A 122 -5.04 -36.93 1.36
CA SER A 122 -4.66 -38.17 2.05
C SER A 122 -5.76 -39.22 1.98
N ARG A 123 -7.02 -38.83 2.20
CA ARG A 123 -8.18 -39.73 2.12
C ARG A 123 -8.41 -40.25 0.70
N VAL A 124 -8.31 -39.36 -0.29
CA VAL A 124 -8.41 -39.73 -1.70
C VAL A 124 -7.33 -40.74 -2.05
N LYS A 125 -6.07 -40.49 -1.68
CA LYS A 125 -4.97 -41.43 -1.93
C LYS A 125 -5.17 -42.78 -1.26
N GLN A 126 -5.68 -42.78 -0.02
CA GLN A 126 -6.02 -44.02 0.67
C GLN A 126 -7.10 -44.79 -0.11
N TYR A 127 -8.19 -44.14 -0.49
CA TYR A 127 -9.28 -44.74 -1.27
C TYR A 127 -8.79 -45.29 -2.62
N GLU A 128 -8.00 -44.52 -3.38
CA GLU A 128 -7.45 -44.98 -4.66
C GLU A 128 -6.55 -46.21 -4.46
N SER A 129 -5.78 -46.27 -3.37
CA SER A 129 -4.92 -47.41 -3.06
C SER A 129 -5.66 -48.67 -2.62
N GLU A 130 -6.79 -48.53 -1.93
CA GLU A 130 -7.60 -49.65 -1.42
C GLU A 130 -8.52 -50.23 -2.50
N THR A 131 -8.99 -49.41 -3.44
CA THR A 131 -10.03 -49.79 -4.41
C THR A 131 -9.55 -49.86 -5.86
N ASP A 132 -8.34 -49.41 -6.15
CA ASP A 132 -7.76 -49.26 -7.50
C ASP A 132 -8.61 -48.39 -8.45
N ARG A 133 -9.52 -47.58 -7.90
CA ARG A 133 -10.34 -46.61 -8.63
C ARG A 133 -9.69 -45.23 -8.57
N SER A 134 -9.55 -44.56 -9.72
CA SER A 134 -8.99 -43.20 -9.74
C SER A 134 -10.08 -42.13 -9.66
N VAL A 135 -9.98 -41.27 -8.64
CA VAL A 135 -10.90 -40.15 -8.38
C VAL A 135 -10.17 -38.81 -8.22
N LEU A 136 -8.84 -38.82 -8.01
CA LEU A 136 -8.02 -37.61 -7.91
C LEU A 136 -8.13 -36.66 -9.13
N PRO A 137 -8.25 -37.13 -10.40
CA PRO A 137 -8.40 -36.23 -11.55
C PRO A 137 -9.58 -35.26 -11.42
N VAL A 138 -10.66 -35.66 -10.73
CA VAL A 138 -11.81 -34.79 -10.47
C VAL A 138 -11.43 -33.61 -9.59
N LEU A 139 -10.52 -33.77 -8.64
CA LEU A 139 -10.09 -32.70 -7.75
C LEU A 139 -8.95 -31.84 -8.30
N LEU A 140 -8.35 -32.22 -9.43
CA LEU A 140 -7.23 -31.46 -9.99
C LEU A 140 -7.56 -29.97 -10.19
N PRO A 141 -8.74 -29.58 -10.73
CA PRO A 141 -9.13 -28.18 -10.81
C PRO A 141 -9.21 -27.47 -9.46
N VAL A 142 -9.63 -28.17 -8.39
CA VAL A 142 -9.75 -27.62 -7.03
C VAL A 142 -8.37 -27.34 -6.42
N TYR A 143 -7.41 -28.26 -6.60
CA TYR A 143 -6.02 -28.04 -6.16
C TYR A 143 -5.32 -26.97 -7.01
N GLN A 144 -5.59 -26.90 -8.32
CA GLN A 144 -5.03 -25.86 -9.20
C GLN A 144 -5.59 -24.47 -8.90
N SER A 145 -6.87 -24.37 -8.51
CA SER A 145 -7.50 -23.15 -7.98
C SER A 145 -7.21 -22.93 -6.49
N GLY A 146 -6.34 -23.74 -5.88
CA GLY A 146 -6.05 -23.77 -4.45
C GLY A 146 -5.59 -22.43 -3.87
N PRO A 147 -5.36 -22.38 -2.54
CA PRO A 147 -5.19 -21.12 -1.83
C PRO A 147 -4.08 -20.24 -2.44
N PRO A 148 -4.24 -18.91 -2.39
CA PRO A 148 -3.21 -18.00 -2.89
C PRO A 148 -1.88 -18.16 -2.16
N VAL A 149 -1.93 -18.65 -0.91
CA VAL A 149 -0.77 -18.95 -0.05
C VAL A 149 -1.06 -20.25 0.71
N TRP A 150 -0.11 -21.19 0.69
CA TRP A 150 -0.15 -22.39 1.53
C TRP A 150 0.39 -22.06 2.91
N SER A 151 -0.38 -22.32 3.97
CA SER A 151 0.05 -22.09 5.35
C SER A 151 0.00 -23.39 6.13
N ILE A 152 1.17 -23.87 6.57
CA ILE A 152 1.32 -25.26 6.99
C ILE A 152 2.05 -25.34 8.32
N ASN A 153 1.49 -26.16 9.21
CA ASN A 153 2.19 -26.65 10.38
C ASN A 153 2.75 -28.06 10.11
N LEU A 154 4.06 -28.17 9.91
CA LEU A 154 4.74 -29.44 9.71
C LEU A 154 4.94 -30.24 11.00
N SER A 155 4.77 -29.66 12.19
CA SER A 155 4.77 -30.45 13.43
C SER A 155 3.52 -31.31 13.60
N GLU A 156 2.45 -30.99 12.86
CA GLU A 156 1.17 -31.72 12.87
C GLU A 156 0.93 -32.53 11.58
N ARG A 157 1.65 -32.24 10.49
CA ARG A 157 1.37 -32.75 9.14
C ARG A 157 2.59 -33.34 8.45
N LYS A 158 2.36 -34.37 7.64
CA LYS A 158 3.44 -35.05 6.89
C LYS A 158 3.89 -34.23 5.68
N VAL A 159 5.19 -33.95 5.61
CA VAL A 159 5.83 -33.28 4.47
C VAL A 159 5.59 -34.01 3.14
N SER A 160 5.52 -35.34 3.15
CA SER A 160 5.30 -36.14 1.93
C SER A 160 3.97 -35.80 1.23
N LEU A 161 2.91 -35.57 2.01
CA LEU A 161 1.61 -35.17 1.48
C LEU A 161 1.67 -33.77 0.85
N LEU A 162 2.36 -32.84 1.53
CA LEU A 162 2.58 -31.50 1.00
C LEU A 162 3.32 -31.55 -0.35
N LEU A 163 4.40 -32.33 -0.44
CA LEU A 163 5.17 -32.46 -1.67
C LEU A 163 4.30 -32.95 -2.84
N GLU A 164 3.45 -33.95 -2.60
CA GLU A 164 2.54 -34.46 -3.63
C GLU A 164 1.52 -33.43 -4.06
N VAL A 165 0.94 -32.69 -3.12
CA VAL A 165 -0.03 -31.62 -3.44
C VAL A 165 0.63 -30.46 -4.19
N LEU A 166 1.85 -30.05 -3.82
CA LEU A 166 2.57 -29.01 -4.54
C LEU A 166 2.87 -29.41 -5.99
N LYS A 167 3.11 -30.70 -6.27
CA LYS A 167 3.32 -31.22 -7.64
C LYS A 167 2.07 -31.12 -8.52
N LEU A 168 0.87 -30.99 -7.95
CA LEU A 168 -0.38 -30.85 -8.72
C LEU A 168 -0.55 -29.44 -9.31
N HIS A 169 0.21 -28.46 -8.82
CA HIS A 169 0.08 -27.08 -9.25
C HIS A 169 0.87 -26.82 -10.53
N THR A 170 0.27 -26.07 -11.46
CA THR A 170 0.93 -25.61 -12.69
C THR A 170 1.91 -24.46 -12.43
N GLU A 171 1.64 -23.66 -11.40
CA GLU A 171 2.47 -22.54 -10.97
C GLU A 171 2.97 -22.72 -9.53
N LYS A 172 4.19 -22.24 -9.24
CA LYS A 172 4.76 -22.27 -7.89
C LYS A 172 4.01 -21.31 -6.97
N LYS A 173 3.45 -21.83 -5.88
CA LYS A 173 2.73 -21.02 -4.88
C LYS A 173 3.65 -20.63 -3.72
N PRO A 174 3.38 -19.50 -3.04
CA PRO A 174 4.08 -19.15 -1.81
C PRO A 174 3.65 -20.06 -0.66
N VAL A 175 4.58 -20.37 0.24
CA VAL A 175 4.38 -21.22 1.42
C VAL A 175 4.78 -20.47 2.68
N VAL A 176 3.91 -20.51 3.68
CA VAL A 176 4.14 -20.06 5.05
C VAL A 176 4.28 -21.29 5.93
N LEU A 177 5.46 -21.51 6.49
CA LEU A 177 5.69 -22.51 7.52
C LEU A 177 5.50 -21.89 8.89
N ILE A 178 4.55 -22.42 9.65
CA ILE A 178 4.24 -21.96 11.01
C ILE A 178 5.17 -22.62 12.00
N ASP A 179 5.20 -23.95 11.99
CA ASP A 179 6.02 -24.76 12.88
C ASP A 179 6.45 -26.03 12.15
N CYS A 180 7.54 -26.63 12.60
CA CYS A 180 8.15 -27.82 11.99
C CYS A 180 8.90 -28.56 13.09
N SER A 181 8.94 -29.90 13.04
CA SER A 181 9.65 -30.66 14.07
C SER A 181 11.15 -30.31 14.10
N ASP A 182 11.77 -30.64 15.24
CA ASP A 182 13.21 -30.55 15.41
C ASP A 182 13.97 -31.71 14.69
N GLU A 183 13.27 -32.62 14.01
CA GLU A 183 13.90 -33.78 13.37
C GLU A 183 14.59 -33.42 12.04
N GLU A 184 15.89 -33.72 11.92
CA GLU A 184 16.66 -33.45 10.70
C GLU A 184 16.09 -34.17 9.46
N SER A 185 15.46 -35.33 9.64
CA SER A 185 14.76 -36.10 8.59
C SER A 185 13.60 -35.34 7.98
N GLU A 186 12.80 -34.65 8.81
CA GLU A 186 11.65 -33.88 8.34
C GLU A 186 12.09 -32.61 7.60
N VAL A 187 13.07 -31.89 8.15
CA VAL A 187 13.67 -30.73 7.48
C VAL A 187 14.27 -31.13 6.13
N ARG A 188 14.97 -32.26 6.05
CA ARG A 188 15.53 -32.78 4.79
C ARG A 188 14.44 -33.18 3.80
N SER A 189 13.36 -33.79 4.28
CA SER A 189 12.21 -34.12 3.44
C SER A 189 11.57 -32.85 2.89
N PHE A 190 11.50 -31.78 3.69
CA PHE A 190 10.90 -30.51 3.27
C PHE A 190 11.72 -29.81 2.18
N LEU A 191 13.05 -29.98 2.14
CA LEU A 191 13.86 -29.41 1.07
C LEU A 191 13.37 -29.86 -0.32
N GLN A 192 12.82 -31.07 -0.43
CA GLN A 192 12.28 -31.59 -1.69
C GLN A 192 11.06 -30.80 -2.20
N CYS A 193 10.40 -30.02 -1.35
CA CYS A 193 9.30 -29.13 -1.71
C CYS A 193 9.79 -27.83 -2.38
N LEU A 194 11.02 -27.37 -2.08
CA LEU A 194 11.53 -26.06 -2.53
C LEU A 194 11.45 -25.84 -4.05
N PRO A 195 11.71 -26.83 -4.93
CA PRO A 195 11.55 -26.65 -6.37
C PRO A 195 10.15 -26.22 -6.80
N TYR A 196 9.12 -26.51 -6.00
CA TYR A 196 7.71 -26.23 -6.28
C TYR A 196 7.19 -24.96 -5.55
N ILE A 197 8.03 -24.28 -4.79
CA ILE A 197 7.68 -23.10 -3.98
C ILE A 197 8.23 -21.83 -4.65
N SER A 198 7.41 -20.79 -4.75
CA SER A 198 7.86 -19.49 -5.30
C SER A 198 8.49 -18.61 -4.24
N HIS A 199 7.92 -18.58 -3.03
CA HIS A 199 8.42 -17.82 -1.91
C HIS A 199 8.12 -18.56 -0.60
N LEU A 200 9.11 -18.66 0.28
CA LEU A 200 9.01 -19.32 1.57
C LEU A 200 9.09 -18.30 2.70
N ARG A 201 8.07 -18.28 3.56
CA ARG A 201 8.07 -17.54 4.83
C ARG A 201 8.08 -18.54 5.98
N CYS A 202 8.97 -18.35 6.93
CA CYS A 202 9.05 -19.17 8.14
C CYS A 202 9.50 -18.30 9.31
N GLU A 203 9.25 -18.77 10.54
CA GLU A 203 9.74 -18.07 11.73
C GLU A 203 11.27 -18.02 11.75
N GLU A 204 11.84 -16.95 12.32
CA GLU A 204 13.30 -16.69 12.29
C GLU A 204 14.14 -17.84 12.85
N ARG A 205 13.59 -18.62 13.80
CA ARG A 205 14.25 -19.79 14.39
C ARG A 205 14.49 -20.95 13.40
N PHE A 206 13.74 -21.02 12.30
CA PHE A 206 13.85 -22.10 11.32
C PHE A 206 14.85 -21.82 10.19
N ILE A 207 15.09 -20.55 9.88
CA ILE A 207 15.97 -20.12 8.79
C ILE A 207 17.37 -20.76 8.90
N PRO A 208 18.03 -20.76 10.07
CA PRO A 208 19.37 -21.36 10.17
C PRO A 208 19.34 -22.89 10.03
N ARG A 209 18.25 -23.55 10.44
CA ARG A 209 18.09 -25.01 10.32
C ARG A 209 17.95 -25.43 8.86
N LEU A 210 17.10 -24.73 8.10
CA LEU A 210 16.98 -24.92 6.66
C LEU A 210 18.32 -24.65 5.96
N SER A 211 18.99 -23.56 6.35
CA SER A 211 20.32 -23.21 5.81
C SER A 211 21.34 -24.32 6.07
N LYS A 212 21.35 -24.93 7.26
CA LYS A 212 22.20 -26.07 7.58
C LYS A 212 21.87 -27.30 6.72
N ALA A 213 20.59 -27.66 6.61
CA ALA A 213 20.16 -28.81 5.83
C ALA A 213 20.53 -28.67 4.34
N VAL A 214 20.43 -27.46 3.77
CA VAL A 214 20.87 -27.16 2.40
C VAL A 214 22.38 -27.30 2.25
N VAL A 215 23.16 -26.92 3.27
CA VAL A 215 24.62 -27.12 3.29
C VAL A 215 24.99 -28.60 3.32
N ASP A 216 24.23 -29.43 4.04
CA ASP A 216 24.44 -30.88 4.04
C ASP A 216 24.11 -31.51 2.67
N CYS A 217 23.22 -30.89 1.90
CA CYS A 217 22.84 -31.25 0.54
C CYS A 217 23.57 -30.43 -0.54
N ALA A 218 24.73 -29.84 -0.25
CA ALA A 218 25.43 -28.91 -1.15
C ALA A 218 25.87 -29.50 -2.51
N GLU A 219 25.78 -30.81 -2.72
CA GLU A 219 26.04 -31.44 -4.03
C GLU A 219 24.83 -31.33 -4.98
N ASP A 220 23.62 -31.14 -4.47
CA ASP A 220 22.41 -30.95 -5.28
C ASP A 220 22.28 -29.46 -5.65
N THR A 221 22.78 -29.11 -6.83
CA THR A 221 22.82 -27.71 -7.26
C THR A 221 21.44 -27.13 -7.52
N ASP A 222 20.47 -27.94 -7.93
CA ASP A 222 19.13 -27.47 -8.29
C ASP A 222 18.32 -27.20 -7.04
N LEU A 223 18.48 -28.05 -6.01
CA LEU A 223 17.93 -27.80 -4.68
C LEU A 223 18.47 -26.49 -4.07
N VAL A 224 19.78 -26.26 -4.18
CA VAL A 224 20.41 -25.03 -3.65
C VAL A 224 19.87 -23.78 -4.37
N ARG A 225 19.71 -23.83 -5.70
CA ARG A 225 19.11 -22.72 -6.47
C ARG A 225 17.64 -22.50 -6.09
N ALA A 226 16.87 -23.58 -5.94
CA ALA A 226 15.49 -23.51 -5.51
C ALA A 226 15.36 -22.89 -4.10
N PHE A 227 16.26 -23.25 -3.19
CA PHE A 227 16.35 -22.65 -1.86
C PHE A 227 16.56 -21.13 -1.92
N PHE A 228 17.56 -20.66 -2.67
CA PHE A 228 17.84 -19.22 -2.77
C PHE A 228 16.67 -18.47 -3.41
N SER A 229 16.04 -19.05 -4.44
CA SER A 229 14.84 -18.46 -5.06
C SER A 229 13.68 -18.35 -4.07
N ALA A 230 13.43 -19.40 -3.26
CA ALA A 230 12.33 -19.40 -2.31
C ALA A 230 12.57 -18.43 -1.13
N MET A 231 13.81 -18.29 -0.67
CA MET A 231 14.18 -17.49 0.51
C MET A 231 14.54 -16.02 0.20
N ASP A 232 14.25 -15.52 -1.01
CA ASP A 232 14.66 -14.18 -1.47
C ASP A 232 16.17 -13.93 -1.24
N PHE A 233 16.99 -14.94 -1.58
CA PHE A 233 18.44 -14.92 -1.42
C PHE A 233 18.93 -14.59 0.00
N THR A 234 18.13 -14.92 1.02
CA THR A 234 18.54 -14.78 2.44
C THR A 234 19.16 -16.08 2.94
N PHE A 235 20.35 -15.99 3.51
CA PHE A 235 21.07 -17.15 4.06
C PHE A 235 21.64 -16.83 5.44
N THR A 236 21.28 -17.62 6.45
CA THR A 236 21.66 -17.37 7.85
C THR A 236 22.42 -18.57 8.40
N ILE A 237 23.57 -18.30 9.03
CA ILE A 237 24.40 -19.32 9.67
C ILE A 237 24.53 -19.02 11.16
N ASP A 238 24.06 -19.92 12.01
CA ASP A 238 24.12 -19.78 13.48
C ASP A 238 24.78 -20.97 14.20
N TRP A 239 25.15 -22.03 13.48
CA TRP A 239 25.73 -23.25 14.04
C TRP A 239 27.27 -23.20 14.11
N VAL A 240 27.90 -24.26 14.59
CA VAL A 240 29.37 -24.37 14.64
C VAL A 240 29.90 -24.66 13.24
N LEU A 241 30.84 -23.84 12.75
CA LEU A 241 31.45 -24.01 11.44
C LEU A 241 32.84 -24.69 11.55
N THR A 242 32.85 -26.00 11.35
CA THR A 242 34.07 -26.78 11.13
C THR A 242 34.68 -26.46 9.76
N THR A 243 35.92 -26.91 9.52
CA THR A 243 36.56 -26.73 8.20
C THR A 243 35.82 -27.51 7.09
N ARG A 244 35.11 -28.60 7.42
CA ARG A 244 34.29 -29.35 6.46
C ARG A 244 33.05 -28.55 6.07
N GLU A 245 32.30 -28.04 7.05
CA GLU A 245 31.11 -27.21 6.80
C GLU A 245 31.46 -25.92 6.06
N CYS A 246 32.58 -25.27 6.39
CA CYS A 246 33.02 -24.09 5.64
C CYS A 246 33.24 -24.37 4.14
N ARG A 247 33.69 -25.59 3.78
CA ARG A 247 33.82 -25.98 2.36
C ARG A 247 32.47 -26.21 1.70
N ALA A 248 31.51 -26.77 2.42
CA ALA A 248 30.15 -27.01 1.93
C ALA A 248 29.38 -25.69 1.79
N VAL A 249 29.42 -24.81 2.80
CA VAL A 249 28.90 -23.44 2.74
C VAL A 249 29.50 -22.70 1.54
N ARG A 250 30.81 -22.79 1.33
CA ARG A 250 31.44 -22.19 0.15
C ARG A 250 30.85 -22.71 -1.16
N LYS A 251 30.60 -24.02 -1.29
CA LYS A 251 29.94 -24.58 -2.49
C LYS A 251 28.54 -23.97 -2.68
N VAL A 252 27.76 -23.88 -1.61
CA VAL A 252 26.42 -23.26 -1.62
C VAL A 252 26.49 -21.79 -2.04
N LEU A 253 27.39 -21.00 -1.44
CA LEU A 253 27.56 -19.58 -1.76
C LEU A 253 27.97 -19.36 -3.22
N ASN A 254 28.81 -20.22 -3.79
CA ASN A 254 29.20 -20.12 -5.20
C ASN A 254 28.03 -20.33 -6.19
N LEU A 255 26.91 -20.91 -5.74
CA LEU A 255 25.70 -21.09 -6.53
C LEU A 255 24.70 -19.95 -6.36
N SER A 256 25.00 -18.96 -5.50
CA SER A 256 24.15 -17.81 -5.24
C SER A 256 24.39 -16.68 -6.26
N ASP A 257 23.33 -15.91 -6.55
CA ASP A 257 23.43 -14.70 -7.36
C ASP A 257 24.04 -13.53 -6.56
N SER A 258 24.41 -12.45 -7.26
CA SER A 258 24.95 -11.21 -6.65
C SER A 258 24.02 -10.53 -5.64
N LYS A 259 22.76 -10.98 -5.53
CA LYS A 259 21.72 -10.53 -4.60
C LYS A 259 21.79 -11.18 -3.20
N LEU A 260 22.77 -12.02 -2.93
CA LEU A 260 22.86 -12.75 -1.67
C LEU A 260 22.94 -11.82 -0.44
N LYS A 261 22.04 -12.06 0.53
CA LYS A 261 22.02 -11.47 1.88
C LYS A 261 22.46 -12.54 2.89
N LEU A 262 23.70 -12.44 3.35
CA LEU A 262 24.35 -13.42 4.20
C LEU A 262 24.45 -12.92 5.65
N THR A 263 23.93 -13.69 6.61
CA THR A 263 24.10 -13.45 8.05
C THR A 263 24.98 -14.54 8.66
N LEU A 264 26.16 -14.17 9.15
CA LEU A 264 27.12 -15.06 9.81
C LEU A 264 27.16 -14.81 11.32
N ASN A 265 26.45 -15.63 12.08
CA ASN A 265 26.49 -15.65 13.54
C ASN A 265 26.76 -17.05 14.14
N PRO A 266 27.80 -17.79 13.67
CA PRO A 266 28.14 -19.11 14.18
C PRO A 266 28.62 -19.09 15.64
N ARG A 267 28.26 -20.12 16.40
CA ARG A 267 28.75 -20.31 17.79
C ARG A 267 30.28 -20.41 17.86
N ALA A 268 30.90 -21.03 16.86
CA ALA A 268 32.35 -21.11 16.69
C ALA A 268 32.73 -21.30 15.21
N ILE A 269 33.89 -20.80 14.80
CA ILE A 269 34.42 -20.97 13.44
C ILE A 269 35.92 -21.31 13.47
N SER A 270 36.31 -22.33 12.69
CA SER A 270 37.73 -22.68 12.54
C SER A 270 38.50 -21.62 11.73
N LEU A 271 39.73 -21.27 12.12
CA LEU A 271 40.54 -20.26 11.41
C LEU A 271 40.80 -20.67 9.95
N ARG A 272 41.10 -21.95 9.72
CA ARG A 272 41.29 -22.51 8.38
C ARG A 272 40.00 -22.50 7.57
N GLY A 273 38.85 -22.73 8.20
CA GLY A 273 37.54 -22.64 7.55
C GLY A 273 37.16 -21.21 7.18
N ALA A 274 37.38 -20.25 8.08
CA ALA A 274 37.14 -18.82 7.84
C ALA A 274 37.88 -18.31 6.60
N GLY A 275 39.13 -18.73 6.39
CA GLY A 275 39.92 -18.37 5.20
C GLY A 275 39.44 -19.02 3.90
N LEU A 276 38.56 -20.03 3.96
CA LEU A 276 38.02 -20.70 2.78
C LEU A 276 36.67 -20.14 2.33
N LEU A 277 35.86 -19.57 3.24
CA LEU A 277 34.47 -19.15 2.95
C LEU A 277 34.35 -18.21 1.74
N PHE A 278 35.24 -17.21 1.62
CA PHE A 278 35.16 -16.15 0.62
C PHE A 278 36.27 -16.23 -0.46
N ARG A 279 36.90 -17.39 -0.65
CA ARG A 279 38.02 -17.50 -1.59
C ARG A 279 37.62 -17.33 -3.06
N HIS A 280 36.36 -17.57 -3.42
CA HIS A 280 35.84 -17.54 -4.80
C HIS A 280 34.54 -16.75 -4.98
N ASN A 281 33.91 -16.29 -3.89
CA ASN A 281 32.74 -15.42 -3.98
C ASN A 281 33.21 -13.99 -4.19
N THR A 282 32.68 -13.31 -5.21
CA THR A 282 33.15 -11.99 -5.63
C THR A 282 32.17 -10.87 -5.28
N HIS A 283 30.89 -11.17 -5.01
CA HIS A 283 29.88 -10.14 -4.76
C HIS A 283 28.80 -10.58 -3.75
N LEU A 284 28.47 -9.71 -2.79
CA LEU A 284 27.38 -9.88 -1.83
C LEU A 284 26.55 -8.59 -1.76
N GLN A 285 25.22 -8.71 -1.70
CA GLN A 285 24.35 -7.56 -1.47
C GLN A 285 24.42 -7.11 0.01
N LYS A 286 24.33 -8.06 0.94
CA LYS A 286 24.40 -7.75 2.37
C LYS A 286 25.20 -8.81 3.11
N LEU A 287 26.11 -8.40 3.98
CA LEU A 287 26.85 -9.28 4.88
C LEU A 287 26.69 -8.81 6.33
N CYS A 288 26.02 -9.59 7.16
CA CYS A 288 25.93 -9.35 8.61
C CYS A 288 26.94 -10.24 9.34
N LEU A 289 27.84 -9.66 10.12
CA LEU A 289 28.86 -10.39 10.89
C LEU A 289 28.67 -10.18 12.40
N SER A 290 28.90 -11.23 13.18
CA SER A 290 29.15 -11.08 14.62
C SER A 290 30.63 -10.78 14.90
N ASP A 291 30.92 -10.11 16.03
CA ASP A 291 32.28 -9.75 16.45
C ASP A 291 33.26 -10.95 16.43
N ARG A 292 32.82 -12.09 16.99
CA ARG A 292 33.63 -13.32 17.03
C ARG A 292 34.09 -13.78 15.64
N VAL A 293 33.22 -13.63 14.64
CA VAL A 293 33.54 -13.96 13.25
C VAL A 293 34.47 -12.92 12.64
N LEU A 294 34.21 -11.65 12.89
CA LEU A 294 35.01 -10.53 12.39
C LEU A 294 36.49 -10.71 12.74
N GLY A 295 36.80 -10.92 14.03
CA GLY A 295 38.18 -11.10 14.50
C GLY A 295 38.86 -12.35 13.91
N ARG A 296 38.09 -13.43 13.67
CA ARG A 296 38.60 -14.67 13.05
C ARG A 296 38.85 -14.50 11.56
N LEU A 297 37.98 -13.79 10.84
CA LEU A 297 38.15 -13.48 9.42
C LEU A 297 39.39 -12.62 9.20
N VAL A 298 39.62 -11.58 10.01
CA VAL A 298 40.83 -10.76 9.92
C VAL A 298 42.09 -11.59 10.07
N ARG A 299 42.14 -12.47 11.09
CA ARG A 299 43.28 -13.36 11.29
C ARG A 299 43.48 -14.31 10.11
N ALA A 300 42.39 -14.82 9.53
CA ALA A 300 42.44 -15.71 8.38
C ALA A 300 42.93 -14.99 7.11
N VAL A 301 42.43 -13.77 6.85
CA VAL A 301 42.86 -12.92 5.73
C VAL A 301 44.35 -12.59 5.83
N ARG A 302 44.83 -12.21 7.02
CA ARG A 302 46.27 -11.96 7.26
C ARG A 302 47.12 -13.21 7.06
N ALA A 303 46.64 -14.38 7.45
CA ALA A 303 47.36 -15.64 7.33
C ALA A 303 47.37 -16.21 5.90
N ALA A 304 46.33 -15.95 5.10
CA ALA A 304 46.13 -16.61 3.82
C ALA A 304 46.90 -15.99 2.64
N ARG A 305 47.48 -14.78 2.76
CA ARG A 305 48.19 -14.02 1.70
C ARG A 305 47.50 -13.94 0.32
N ALA A 306 46.24 -14.35 0.22
CA ALA A 306 45.43 -14.37 -1.00
C ALA A 306 44.03 -13.87 -0.63
N GLY A 307 43.87 -12.54 -0.68
CA GLY A 307 42.56 -11.90 -0.56
C GLY A 307 41.80 -12.09 -1.87
N GLY A 308 40.73 -12.87 -1.86
CA GLY A 308 39.70 -12.70 -2.86
C GLY A 308 39.16 -11.27 -2.72
N SER A 309 39.12 -10.51 -3.81
CA SER A 309 38.46 -9.20 -3.82
C SER A 309 36.96 -9.47 -3.71
N LEU A 310 36.44 -9.33 -2.48
CA LEU A 310 35.02 -9.47 -2.18
C LEU A 310 34.40 -8.08 -2.25
N VAL A 311 33.43 -7.91 -3.14
CA VAL A 311 32.59 -6.71 -3.25
C VAL A 311 31.37 -6.90 -2.37
N ILE A 312 31.10 -5.94 -1.48
CA ILE A 312 29.95 -5.96 -0.58
C ILE A 312 29.23 -4.61 -0.70
N GLU A 313 27.95 -4.66 -1.06
CA GLU A 313 27.13 -3.45 -1.10
C GLU A 313 26.86 -2.92 0.32
N GLU A 314 26.42 -3.78 1.24
CA GLU A 314 26.18 -3.41 2.65
C GLU A 314 26.80 -4.42 3.63
N LEU A 315 27.68 -3.94 4.52
CA LEU A 315 28.25 -4.69 5.64
C LEU A 315 27.60 -4.25 6.95
N CYS A 316 26.98 -5.17 7.68
CA CYS A 316 26.36 -4.94 8.98
C CYS A 316 27.12 -5.68 10.10
N LEU A 317 27.10 -5.13 11.31
CA LEU A 317 27.56 -5.80 12.51
C LEU A 317 26.38 -6.09 13.44
N ASP A 318 26.17 -7.35 13.80
CA ASP A 318 25.11 -7.78 14.73
C ASP A 318 25.50 -7.43 16.18
N HIS A 319 24.64 -6.65 16.84
CA HIS A 319 24.88 -6.06 18.16
C HIS A 319 24.48 -6.95 19.35
N HIS A 320 23.79 -8.08 19.15
CA HIS A 320 23.06 -8.76 20.23
C HIS A 320 23.90 -9.22 21.46
N ARG A 321 25.24 -9.13 21.44
CA ARG A 321 26.11 -9.46 22.60
C ARG A 321 27.40 -8.63 22.74
N LEU A 322 27.41 -7.33 22.43
CA LEU A 322 28.59 -6.48 22.67
C LEU A 322 28.57 -5.82 24.07
N LYS A 323 29.50 -6.19 24.96
CA LYS A 323 29.89 -5.47 26.20
C LYS A 323 31.37 -5.79 26.51
N PRO A 324 32.23 -4.91 27.09
CA PRO A 324 32.29 -3.44 27.22
C PRO A 324 33.44 -2.82 26.37
N LYS A 325 33.78 -1.54 26.62
CA LYS A 325 34.64 -0.60 25.84
C LYS A 325 35.93 -1.14 25.20
N GLU A 326 36.64 -2.09 25.81
CA GLU A 326 37.94 -2.61 25.30
C GLU A 326 37.82 -3.56 24.10
N GLU A 327 36.67 -4.21 23.92
CA GLU A 327 36.44 -5.10 22.77
C GLU A 327 36.07 -4.28 21.51
N MET A 328 35.54 -3.07 21.66
CA MET A 328 35.09 -2.24 20.54
C MET A 328 36.25 -1.69 19.70
N PHE A 329 37.37 -1.29 20.31
CA PHE A 329 38.58 -0.92 19.55
C PHE A 329 39.13 -2.09 18.75
N ARG A 330 39.04 -3.31 19.28
CA ARG A 330 39.41 -4.53 18.57
C ARG A 330 38.47 -4.82 17.40
N VAL A 331 37.16 -4.61 17.58
CA VAL A 331 36.17 -4.73 16.50
C VAL A 331 36.44 -3.71 15.39
N LEU A 332 36.65 -2.44 15.72
CA LEU A 332 36.87 -1.38 14.73
C LEU A 332 38.22 -1.53 14.00
N SER A 333 39.29 -1.86 14.72
CA SER A 333 40.58 -2.17 14.08
C SER A 333 40.51 -3.42 13.19
N SER A 334 39.70 -4.40 13.58
CA SER A 334 39.40 -5.58 12.77
C SER A 334 38.60 -5.20 11.51
N LEU A 335 37.58 -4.35 11.65
CA LEU A 335 36.78 -3.86 10.54
C LEU A 335 37.63 -3.04 9.56
N SER A 336 38.43 -2.08 10.03
CA SER A 336 39.36 -1.33 9.18
C SER A 336 40.38 -2.25 8.48
N SER A 337 40.82 -3.32 9.15
CA SER A 337 41.68 -4.32 8.52
C SER A 337 40.99 -5.08 7.37
N LEU A 338 39.68 -5.34 7.48
CA LEU A 338 38.90 -5.95 6.40
C LEU A 338 38.61 -4.96 5.28
N LEU A 339 38.29 -3.71 5.59
CA LEU A 339 38.05 -2.67 4.58
C LEU A 339 39.27 -2.35 3.71
N ASN A 340 40.49 -2.65 4.20
CA ASN A 340 41.71 -2.59 3.40
C ASN A 340 41.83 -3.72 2.37
N VAL A 341 41.06 -4.80 2.52
CA VAL A 341 41.15 -6.01 1.67
C VAL A 341 39.87 -6.21 0.85
N TRP A 342 38.73 -5.84 1.40
CA TRP A 342 37.41 -5.97 0.78
C TRP A 342 36.90 -4.62 0.30
N THR A 343 36.23 -4.61 -0.84
CA THR A 343 35.60 -3.41 -1.40
C THR A 343 34.17 -3.33 -0.86
N VAL A 344 33.96 -2.50 0.16
CA VAL A 344 32.66 -2.31 0.82
C VAL A 344 32.11 -0.93 0.50
N HIS A 345 30.89 -0.86 -0.05
CA HIS A 345 30.25 0.41 -0.41
C HIS A 345 29.55 1.07 0.78
N CYS A 346 28.90 0.29 1.65
CA CYS A 346 28.20 0.78 2.83
C CYS A 346 28.54 -0.05 4.07
N VAL A 347 28.92 0.61 5.16
CA VAL A 347 29.07 -0.01 6.48
C VAL A 347 27.93 0.49 7.37
N ASN A 348 27.07 -0.43 7.79
CA ASN A 348 25.92 -0.15 8.60
C ASN A 348 26.17 -0.56 10.06
N LEU A 349 26.25 0.46 10.92
CA LEU A 349 26.50 0.37 12.35
C LEU A 349 25.32 0.93 13.16
N THR A 350 24.10 0.95 12.60
CA THR A 350 22.92 1.54 13.26
C THR A 350 22.54 0.83 14.56
N GLU A 351 22.81 -0.48 14.64
CA GLU A 351 22.55 -1.29 15.84
C GLU A 351 23.68 -1.17 16.87
N CYS A 352 24.84 -0.62 16.50
CA CYS A 352 25.98 -0.47 17.38
C CYS A 352 25.95 0.88 18.12
N SER A 353 25.89 0.84 19.45
CA SER A 353 26.15 2.02 20.30
C SER A 353 27.65 2.15 20.55
N MET A 354 28.27 3.19 20.01
CA MET A 354 29.71 3.44 20.12
C MET A 354 29.99 4.87 20.58
N GLU A 355 31.10 5.05 21.29
CA GLU A 355 31.66 6.37 21.60
C GLU A 355 32.28 6.99 20.34
N ALA A 356 32.17 8.32 20.22
CA ALA A 356 32.63 9.06 19.06
C ALA A 356 34.13 8.87 18.76
N HIS A 357 34.99 8.98 19.78
CA HIS A 357 36.46 8.88 19.63
C HIS A 357 36.92 7.57 18.97
N SER A 358 36.23 6.46 19.23
CA SER A 358 36.57 5.14 18.68
C SER A 358 36.41 5.09 17.15
N LEU A 359 35.50 5.90 16.61
CA LEU A 359 35.18 5.91 15.17
C LEU A 359 36.12 6.76 14.32
N ILE A 360 36.98 7.60 14.92
CA ILE A 360 37.90 8.48 14.18
C ILE A 360 38.75 7.66 13.20
N SER A 361 39.29 6.53 13.65
CA SER A 361 40.08 5.63 12.81
C SER A 361 39.35 5.09 11.58
N LEU A 362 38.02 4.90 11.69
CA LEU A 362 37.18 4.45 10.59
C LEU A 362 36.80 5.60 9.64
N MET A 363 36.58 6.80 10.18
CA MET A 363 36.28 8.00 9.39
C MET A 363 37.47 8.41 8.51
N CYS A 364 38.69 8.31 9.05
CA CYS A 364 39.93 8.61 8.32
C CYS A 364 40.33 7.52 7.30
N HIS A 365 39.56 6.44 7.15
CA HIS A 365 39.88 5.38 6.20
C HIS A 365 39.82 5.91 4.75
N PRO A 366 40.83 5.64 3.89
CA PRO A 366 40.92 6.25 2.56
C PRO A 366 39.88 5.74 1.55
N GLY A 367 39.30 4.55 1.77
CA GLY A 367 38.34 3.94 0.84
C GLY A 367 37.05 4.76 0.66
N ASN A 368 36.45 4.75 -0.52
CA ASN A 368 35.18 5.43 -0.77
C ASN A 368 34.00 4.58 -0.25
N LEU A 369 33.57 4.83 0.99
CA LEU A 369 32.54 4.04 1.67
C LEU A 369 31.57 4.95 2.42
N LYS A 370 30.29 4.56 2.44
CA LYS A 370 29.26 5.22 3.23
C LYS A 370 29.15 4.56 4.60
N ILE A 371 29.02 5.34 5.67
CA ILE A 371 28.84 4.82 7.04
C ILE A 371 27.47 5.25 7.55
N ARG A 372 26.66 4.29 8.00
CA ARG A 372 25.40 4.55 8.69
C ARG A 372 25.60 4.31 10.18
N LEU A 373 25.31 5.32 11.00
CA LEU A 373 25.50 5.28 12.44
C LEU A 373 24.15 5.25 13.17
N SER A 374 24.17 4.79 14.43
CA SER A 374 23.02 4.91 15.33
C SER A 374 22.75 6.39 15.65
N LYS A 375 21.51 6.73 16.01
CA LYS A 375 21.12 8.10 16.37
C LYS A 375 22.00 8.66 17.50
N ALA A 376 22.27 7.86 18.53
CA ALA A 376 23.05 8.27 19.70
C ALA A 376 24.52 8.52 19.34
N THR A 377 25.13 7.63 18.56
CA THR A 377 26.52 7.77 18.14
C THR A 377 26.71 8.91 17.15
N LEU A 378 25.75 9.14 16.24
CA LEU A 378 25.81 10.26 15.31
C LEU A 378 25.78 11.59 16.07
N GLN A 379 24.91 11.73 17.08
CA GLN A 379 24.86 12.93 17.94
C GLN A 379 26.17 13.14 18.71
N GLN A 380 26.68 12.10 19.37
CA GLN A 380 27.95 12.19 20.12
C GLN A 380 29.11 12.61 19.22
N PHE A 381 29.15 12.14 17.97
CA PHE A 381 30.21 12.49 17.03
C PHE A 381 30.07 13.93 16.52
N THR A 382 28.83 14.41 16.28
CA THR A 382 28.62 15.82 15.91
C THR A 382 29.02 16.78 17.02
N ASP A 383 28.73 16.43 18.28
CA ASP A 383 29.09 17.26 19.45
C ASP A 383 30.62 17.34 19.61
N LEU A 384 31.32 16.22 19.40
CA LEU A 384 32.78 16.13 19.46
C LEU A 384 33.46 16.94 18.36
N LEU A 385 33.01 16.79 17.11
CA LEU A 385 33.58 17.54 15.98
C LEU A 385 33.47 19.05 16.17
N TYR A 386 32.35 19.52 16.74
CA TYR A 386 32.17 20.92 17.04
C TYR A 386 33.09 21.41 18.17
N ALA A 387 33.33 20.58 19.19
CA ALA A 387 34.25 20.92 20.29
C ALA A 387 35.71 21.03 19.80
N ASP A 388 36.15 20.10 18.96
CA ASP A 388 37.53 20.04 18.47
C ASP A 388 37.81 20.99 17.29
N LYS A 389 36.78 21.39 16.54
CA LYS A 389 36.87 22.27 15.34
C LYS A 389 37.88 21.80 14.28
N ASP A 390 38.15 20.51 14.22
CA ASP A 390 39.02 19.92 13.21
C ASP A 390 38.31 19.90 11.84
N GLY A 391 38.80 20.72 10.91
CA GLY A 391 38.24 20.83 9.56
C GLY A 391 38.34 19.53 8.78
N ASP A 392 39.51 18.88 8.77
CA ASP A 392 39.77 17.70 7.95
C ASP A 392 38.92 16.52 8.41
N LEU A 393 38.86 16.27 9.73
CA LEU A 393 37.99 15.23 10.30
C LEU A 393 36.51 15.48 9.99
N THR A 394 36.07 16.73 10.05
CA THR A 394 34.70 17.11 9.72
C THR A 394 34.39 16.83 8.25
N GLN A 395 35.33 17.13 7.34
CA GLN A 395 35.16 16.84 5.92
C GLN A 395 35.09 15.33 5.64
N PHE A 396 35.96 14.54 6.26
CA PHE A 396 35.91 13.09 6.14
C PHE A 396 34.58 12.55 6.66
N PHE A 397 34.15 12.98 7.84
CA PHE A 397 32.87 12.57 8.42
C PHE A 397 31.68 12.86 7.50
N LEU A 398 31.55 14.09 7.01
CA LEU A 398 30.45 14.50 6.13
C LEU A 398 30.42 13.68 4.83
N LYS A 399 31.61 13.43 4.23
CA LYS A 399 31.73 12.58 3.03
C LYS A 399 31.30 11.15 3.29
N LYS A 400 31.65 10.57 4.44
CA LYS A 400 31.32 9.18 4.82
C LYS A 400 29.86 8.99 5.19
N VAL A 401 29.26 9.94 5.92
CA VAL A 401 27.82 9.87 6.26
C VAL A 401 26.94 10.29 5.07
N GLY A 402 27.53 10.97 4.08
CA GLY A 402 26.82 11.49 2.92
C GLY A 402 25.95 12.70 3.28
N GLY A 403 26.36 13.48 4.28
CA GLY A 403 25.65 14.67 4.76
C GLY A 403 24.32 14.42 5.48
N ASP A 404 23.93 13.17 5.77
CA ASP A 404 22.67 12.90 6.47
C ASP A 404 22.79 13.07 7.99
N LEU A 405 22.39 14.24 8.50
CA LEU A 405 22.34 14.58 9.93
C LEU A 405 20.88 14.70 10.43
N THR A 406 19.91 14.11 9.73
CA THR A 406 18.48 14.27 10.05
C THR A 406 18.05 13.64 11.37
N SER A 407 18.86 12.72 11.92
CA SER A 407 18.62 12.12 13.23
C SER A 407 19.15 12.95 14.41
N CYS A 408 20.06 13.89 14.15
CA CYS A 408 20.68 14.75 15.17
C CYS A 408 19.78 15.94 15.55
N SER A 409 19.96 16.41 16.78
CA SER A 409 19.54 17.71 17.28
C SER A 409 20.76 18.62 17.26
N LEU A 410 20.87 19.47 16.23
CA LEU A 410 22.02 20.36 16.08
C LEU A 410 21.69 21.75 16.63
N ARG A 411 22.67 22.39 17.26
CA ARG A 411 22.62 23.83 17.52
C ARG A 411 22.94 24.62 16.26
N TRP A 412 22.60 25.90 16.25
CA TRP A 412 22.84 26.76 15.09
C TRP A 412 24.31 26.91 14.75
N GLU A 413 25.19 27.06 15.75
CA GLU A 413 26.62 27.24 15.51
C GLU A 413 27.26 25.96 14.93
N GLU A 414 26.80 24.80 15.40
CA GLU A 414 27.20 23.48 14.88
C GLU A 414 26.81 23.34 13.40
N LEU A 415 25.57 23.68 13.06
CA LEU A 415 25.09 23.63 11.69
C LEU A 415 25.92 24.53 10.76
N ILE A 416 26.17 25.77 11.15
CA ILE A 416 26.97 26.71 10.35
C ILE A 416 28.39 26.15 10.17
N HIS A 417 29.00 25.61 11.22
CA HIS A 417 30.34 25.00 11.14
C HIS A 417 30.38 23.87 10.10
N PHE A 418 29.39 22.97 10.10
CA PHE A 418 29.32 21.87 9.13
C PHE A 418 29.10 22.38 7.70
N LEU A 419 28.27 23.40 7.51
CA LEU A 419 27.98 23.97 6.18
C LEU A 419 29.15 24.74 5.59
N GLN A 420 29.95 25.39 6.42
CA GLN A 420 31.15 26.11 5.99
C GLN A 420 32.20 25.20 5.34
N GLN A 421 32.18 23.90 5.64
CA GLN A 421 33.11 22.94 5.04
C GLN A 421 32.87 22.67 3.55
N ARG A 422 31.67 22.96 3.02
CA ARG A 422 31.31 22.84 1.58
C ARG A 422 31.68 21.50 0.91
N VAL A 423 31.62 20.39 1.65
CA VAL A 423 31.99 19.06 1.13
C VAL A 423 30.84 18.38 0.41
N CYS A 424 29.65 18.45 1.01
CA CYS A 424 28.44 17.83 0.49
C CYS A 424 27.21 18.54 1.07
N ARG A 425 26.06 18.37 0.39
CA ARG A 425 24.79 18.87 0.92
C ARG A 425 24.44 18.19 2.24
N VAL A 426 24.24 18.98 3.28
CA VAL A 426 23.92 18.50 4.62
C VAL A 426 22.40 18.48 4.78
N SER A 427 21.83 17.29 4.97
CA SER A 427 20.40 17.15 5.25
C SER A 427 20.12 17.18 6.75
N VAL A 428 19.19 18.03 7.18
CA VAL A 428 18.92 18.29 8.60
C VAL A 428 17.42 18.31 8.86
N ASN A 429 17.00 17.79 10.01
CA ASN A 429 15.62 17.88 10.47
C ASN A 429 15.49 19.01 11.50
N ILE A 430 14.81 20.09 11.11
CA ILE A 430 14.73 21.30 11.93
C ILE A 430 13.83 21.12 13.15
N ARG A 431 12.82 20.24 13.11
CA ARG A 431 11.95 20.04 14.29
C ARG A 431 12.70 19.53 15.53
N LYS A 432 13.86 18.91 15.34
CA LYS A 432 14.71 18.39 16.43
C LYS A 432 15.81 19.37 16.85
N SER A 433 16.01 20.43 16.09
CA SER A 433 17.11 21.38 16.29
C SER A 433 16.54 22.68 16.86
N GLU A 434 17.21 23.29 17.85
CA GLU A 434 16.76 24.53 18.52
C GLU A 434 17.04 25.78 17.67
N ILE A 435 16.46 25.78 16.47
CA ILE A 435 16.72 26.75 15.42
C ILE A 435 15.82 27.99 15.63
N THR A 436 16.37 29.03 16.24
CA THR A 436 15.77 30.38 16.39
C THR A 436 15.92 31.30 15.16
N TYR A 437 14.99 32.24 14.97
CA TYR A 437 14.91 33.20 13.86
C TYR A 437 16.06 34.24 13.78
N LYS A 438 16.95 34.30 14.77
CA LYS A 438 17.96 35.37 14.91
C LYS A 438 19.15 35.24 13.96
N HIS A 439 19.36 34.08 13.32
CA HIS A 439 20.57 33.78 12.53
C HIS A 439 20.31 33.61 11.02
N THR A 440 19.13 34.02 10.52
CA THR A 440 18.75 33.89 9.09
C THR A 440 19.76 34.52 8.13
N ARG A 441 20.36 35.66 8.49
CA ARG A 441 21.40 36.32 7.68
C ARG A 441 22.62 35.46 7.41
N GLN A 442 23.01 34.62 8.35
CA GLN A 442 24.23 33.82 8.26
C GLN A 442 24.05 32.58 7.38
N ILE A 443 22.82 32.07 7.25
CA ILE A 443 22.54 30.87 6.45
C ILE A 443 22.27 31.16 4.97
N LEU A 444 21.85 32.39 4.62
CA LEU A 444 21.59 32.81 3.24
C LEU A 444 22.66 32.39 2.22
N PRO A 445 23.96 32.67 2.44
CA PRO A 445 25.01 32.28 1.47
C PRO A 445 25.29 30.77 1.44
N LEU A 446 24.72 29.99 2.36
CA LEU A 446 24.95 28.55 2.50
C LEU A 446 23.70 27.71 2.19
N LEU A 447 22.59 28.34 1.74
CA LEU A 447 21.33 27.63 1.47
C LEU A 447 21.48 26.52 0.42
N SER A 448 22.35 26.68 -0.58
CA SER A 448 22.62 25.64 -1.59
C SER A 448 23.21 24.34 -1.03
N GLU A 449 23.84 24.44 0.14
CA GLU A 449 24.56 23.35 0.81
C GLU A 449 23.69 22.65 1.86
N VAL A 450 22.46 23.10 2.10
CA VAL A 450 21.55 22.50 3.10
C VAL A 450 20.38 21.82 2.40
N GLN A 451 19.92 20.69 2.95
CA GLN A 451 18.61 20.12 2.65
C GLN A 451 17.75 20.07 3.90
N PHE A 452 16.71 20.89 3.95
CA PHE A 452 15.82 20.95 5.09
C PHE A 452 14.72 19.91 4.98
N LYS A 453 14.70 18.95 5.91
CA LYS A 453 13.53 18.08 6.12
C LYS A 453 12.63 18.70 7.18
N ARG A 454 11.36 18.93 6.82
CA ARG A 454 10.30 19.48 7.71
C ARG A 454 10.68 20.84 8.31
N LEU A 455 11.06 21.79 7.44
CA LEU A 455 11.30 23.18 7.82
C LEU A 455 10.03 23.79 8.47
N ASN A 456 10.20 24.53 9.57
CA ASN A 456 9.09 25.23 10.22
C ASN A 456 8.65 26.43 9.34
N PRO A 457 7.35 26.56 9.00
CA PRO A 457 6.82 27.69 8.24
C PRO A 457 7.28 29.07 8.73
N ARG A 458 7.37 29.28 10.05
CA ARG A 458 7.82 30.56 10.63
C ARG A 458 9.29 30.87 10.35
N VAL A 459 10.14 29.84 10.31
CA VAL A 459 11.57 29.97 9.98
C VAL A 459 11.72 30.23 8.48
N LEU A 460 10.96 29.50 7.65
CA LEU A 460 10.92 29.74 6.20
C LEU A 460 10.50 31.18 5.88
N LEU A 461 9.43 31.67 6.52
CA LEU A 461 8.96 33.04 6.36
C LEU A 461 10.03 34.08 6.72
N SER A 462 10.78 33.82 7.80
CA SER A 462 11.90 34.68 8.21
C SER A 462 13.04 34.69 7.18
N ILE A 463 13.33 33.53 6.56
CA ILE A 463 14.33 33.44 5.47
C ILE A 463 13.84 34.22 4.23
N ILE A 464 12.57 34.05 3.85
CA ILE A 464 11.96 34.78 2.72
C ILE A 464 12.03 36.29 2.95
N ARG A 465 11.70 36.75 4.16
CA ARG A 465 11.78 38.17 4.52
C ARG A 465 13.21 38.70 4.42
N GLU A 466 14.20 37.95 4.90
CA GLU A 466 15.59 38.35 4.82
C GLU A 466 16.12 38.38 3.37
N ILE A 467 15.71 37.43 2.51
CA ILE A 467 16.04 37.45 1.08
C ILE A 467 15.54 38.74 0.42
N TYR A 468 14.31 39.15 0.77
CA TYR A 468 13.72 40.39 0.29
C TYR A 468 14.44 41.63 0.82
N GLU A 469 14.67 41.72 2.14
CA GLU A 469 15.38 42.86 2.77
C GLU A 469 16.80 43.03 2.22
N THR A 470 17.47 41.93 1.88
CA THR A 470 18.82 41.95 1.29
C THR A 470 18.84 42.11 -0.23
N GLY A 471 17.69 42.03 -0.91
CA GLY A 471 17.59 42.06 -2.37
C GLY A 471 18.32 40.91 -3.08
N SER A 472 18.58 39.80 -2.38
CA SER A 472 19.48 38.74 -2.85
C SER A 472 18.76 37.69 -3.70
N ALA A 473 18.35 38.04 -4.93
CA ALA A 473 17.62 37.14 -5.82
C ALA A 473 18.35 35.79 -6.10
N HIS A 474 19.69 35.77 -6.07
CA HIS A 474 20.48 34.55 -6.24
C HIS A 474 20.23 33.51 -5.12
N CYS A 475 19.89 33.95 -3.91
CA CYS A 475 19.59 33.09 -2.77
C CYS A 475 18.27 32.31 -2.95
N VAL A 476 17.35 32.78 -3.80
CA VAL A 476 16.07 32.10 -4.07
C VAL A 476 16.31 30.71 -4.66
N SER A 477 17.25 30.59 -5.60
CA SER A 477 17.64 29.30 -6.18
C SER A 477 18.21 28.33 -5.13
N GLY A 478 19.01 28.85 -4.20
CA GLY A 478 19.54 28.12 -3.05
C GLY A 478 18.42 27.65 -2.13
N LEU A 479 17.46 28.53 -1.80
CA LEU A 479 16.29 28.20 -0.98
C LEU A 479 15.49 27.05 -1.61
N LEU A 480 15.14 27.14 -2.90
CA LEU A 480 14.40 26.10 -3.60
C LEU A 480 15.16 24.77 -3.62
N SER A 481 16.47 24.81 -3.85
CA SER A 481 17.29 23.60 -3.80
C SER A 481 17.29 22.94 -2.41
N SER A 482 17.19 23.76 -1.35
CA SER A 482 17.19 23.30 0.03
C SER A 482 15.86 22.72 0.50
N THR A 483 14.74 23.14 -0.11
CA THR A 483 13.39 22.71 0.27
C THR A 483 12.73 21.78 -0.77
N HIS A 484 13.50 21.27 -1.73
CA HIS A 484 13.00 20.46 -2.85
C HIS A 484 11.91 21.18 -3.67
N SER A 485 12.13 22.47 -3.95
CA SER A 485 11.20 23.34 -4.67
C SER A 485 9.82 23.46 -4.01
N CYS A 486 9.73 23.20 -2.69
CA CYS A 486 8.50 23.34 -1.92
C CYS A 486 8.60 24.53 -0.95
N ILE A 487 7.62 25.42 -0.99
CA ILE A 487 7.45 26.52 -0.04
C ILE A 487 6.22 26.19 0.80
N ASN A 488 6.43 25.87 2.07
CA ASN A 488 5.36 25.53 3.00
C ASN A 488 5.20 26.64 4.05
N LEU A 489 4.11 27.40 3.95
CA LEU A 489 3.73 28.49 4.85
C LEU A 489 2.43 28.18 5.59
N ASN A 490 2.15 26.91 5.88
CA ASN A 490 0.91 26.51 6.56
C ASN A 490 0.85 27.07 7.98
N ASN A 491 -0.36 27.41 8.45
CA ASN A 491 -0.62 27.95 9.79
C ASN A 491 0.18 29.23 10.11
N THR A 492 0.31 30.14 9.13
CA THR A 492 0.97 31.44 9.32
C THR A 492 0.05 32.60 8.97
N GLU A 493 0.24 33.73 9.64
CA GLU A 493 -0.41 34.99 9.30
C GLU A 493 0.56 35.82 8.45
N LEU A 494 0.17 36.14 7.22
CA LEU A 494 0.98 36.94 6.30
C LEU A 494 0.51 38.39 6.36
N ASP A 495 1.37 39.30 6.79
CA ASP A 495 1.14 40.74 6.69
C ASP A 495 1.56 41.28 5.31
N SER A 496 1.35 42.56 5.05
CA SER A 496 1.73 43.20 3.76
C SER A 496 3.23 43.07 3.44
N SER A 497 4.10 43.08 4.47
CA SER A 497 5.55 42.91 4.30
C SER A 497 5.91 41.47 3.91
N HIS A 498 5.27 40.50 4.55
CA HIS A 498 5.42 39.08 4.27
C HIS A 498 4.92 38.74 2.86
N CYS A 499 3.78 39.32 2.43
CA CYS A 499 3.26 39.15 1.09
C CYS A 499 4.20 39.73 0.03
N THR A 500 4.76 40.92 0.27
CA THR A 500 5.72 41.54 -0.66
C THR A 500 6.99 40.69 -0.81
N ALA A 501 7.51 40.15 0.30
CA ALA A 501 8.67 39.26 0.29
C ALA A 501 8.38 37.93 -0.42
N LEU A 502 7.17 37.37 -0.25
CA LEU A 502 6.71 36.19 -0.98
C LEU A 502 6.61 36.49 -2.49
N CYS A 503 6.04 37.62 -2.88
CA CYS A 503 5.98 38.06 -4.27
C CYS A 503 7.38 38.17 -4.89
N PHE A 504 8.33 38.81 -4.21
CA PHE A 504 9.72 38.88 -4.66
C PHE A 504 10.32 37.48 -4.86
N THR A 505 10.09 36.57 -3.93
CA THR A 505 10.58 35.18 -4.03
C THR A 505 9.96 34.50 -5.25
N LEU A 506 8.63 34.55 -5.42
CA LEU A 506 7.93 33.94 -6.54
C LEU A 506 8.32 34.54 -7.90
N GLN A 507 8.63 35.83 -7.98
CA GLN A 507 9.16 36.49 -9.19
C GLN A 507 10.51 35.93 -9.65
N HIS A 508 11.26 35.29 -8.77
CA HIS A 508 12.55 34.67 -9.08
C HIS A 508 12.50 33.13 -9.05
N CYS A 509 11.31 32.54 -8.88
CA CYS A 509 11.08 31.09 -8.89
C CYS A 509 10.70 30.56 -10.28
N THR A 510 10.97 29.27 -10.49
CA THR A 510 10.46 28.47 -11.62
C THR A 510 9.88 27.14 -11.10
N PHE A 511 8.59 26.90 -11.34
CA PHE A 511 7.88 25.64 -11.02
C PHE A 511 8.01 25.19 -9.55
N VAL A 512 7.42 25.97 -8.64
CA VAL A 512 7.45 25.71 -7.20
C VAL A 512 6.15 25.09 -6.72
N SER A 513 6.22 24.15 -5.77
CA SER A 513 5.08 23.69 -4.99
C SER A 513 4.86 24.64 -3.82
N LEU A 514 3.71 25.31 -3.76
CA LEU A 514 3.36 26.27 -2.72
C LEU A 514 2.23 25.72 -1.86
N SER A 515 2.45 25.66 -0.55
CA SER A 515 1.45 25.22 0.43
C SER A 515 1.12 26.37 1.37
N LEU A 516 -0.15 26.74 1.41
CA LEU A 516 -0.76 27.84 2.17
C LEU A 516 -1.99 27.35 2.96
N LEU A 517 -1.93 26.13 3.52
CA LEU A 517 -3.05 25.56 4.28
C LEU A 517 -3.20 26.30 5.61
N TRP A 518 -4.40 26.83 5.88
CA TRP A 518 -4.73 27.63 7.06
C TRP A 518 -3.84 28.87 7.19
N THR A 519 -3.55 29.50 6.06
CA THR A 519 -2.73 30.72 6.00
C THR A 519 -3.64 31.92 5.83
N SER A 520 -3.54 32.91 6.74
CA SER A 520 -4.32 34.15 6.60
C SER A 520 -3.57 35.15 5.72
N ILE A 521 -4.23 35.61 4.66
CA ILE A 521 -3.70 36.60 3.72
C ILE A 521 -4.73 37.74 3.59
N PRO A 522 -4.33 39.02 3.74
CA PRO A 522 -5.18 40.16 3.48
C PRO A 522 -5.65 40.20 2.03
N GLU A 523 -6.93 40.50 1.79
CA GLU A 523 -7.53 40.48 0.45
C GLU A 523 -6.81 41.40 -0.54
N GLY A 524 -6.40 42.60 -0.11
CA GLY A 524 -5.64 43.53 -0.96
C GLY A 524 -4.25 43.02 -1.37
N GLU A 525 -3.68 42.04 -0.65
CA GLU A 525 -2.39 41.44 -1.01
C GLU A 525 -2.53 40.22 -1.91
N LEU A 526 -3.68 39.52 -1.89
CA LEU A 526 -3.97 38.41 -2.82
C LEU A 526 -3.90 38.88 -4.28
N LEU A 527 -4.36 40.10 -4.54
CA LEU A 527 -4.30 40.74 -5.86
C LEU A 527 -2.87 40.82 -6.42
N LYS A 528 -1.86 40.92 -5.55
CA LYS A 528 -0.43 40.99 -5.96
C LYS A 528 0.18 39.62 -6.19
N ILE A 529 -0.33 38.57 -5.52
CA ILE A 529 0.22 37.21 -5.56
C ILE A 529 -0.31 36.45 -6.79
N LEU A 530 -1.59 36.67 -7.14
CA LEU A 530 -2.28 35.96 -8.23
C LEU A 530 -1.50 35.90 -9.56
N PRO A 531 -0.92 37.01 -10.08
CA PRO A 531 -0.20 36.99 -11.36
C PRO A 531 1.05 36.09 -11.36
N LEU A 532 1.56 35.73 -10.18
CA LEU A 532 2.78 34.93 -10.01
C LEU A 532 2.51 33.43 -9.95
N PHE A 533 1.24 32.99 -9.93
CA PHE A 533 0.90 31.56 -9.94
C PHE A 533 1.25 30.84 -11.25
N ASN A 534 1.54 31.56 -12.33
CA ASN A 534 2.10 30.97 -13.55
C ASN A 534 3.45 30.26 -13.32
N ARG A 535 4.13 30.54 -12.21
CA ARG A 535 5.39 29.90 -11.79
C ARG A 535 5.20 28.83 -10.72
N VAL A 536 3.98 28.60 -10.25
CA VAL A 536 3.64 27.60 -9.25
C VAL A 536 3.14 26.34 -9.95
N SER A 537 3.79 25.20 -9.68
CA SER A 537 3.42 23.91 -10.28
C SER A 537 2.30 23.21 -9.52
N GLN A 538 2.25 23.41 -8.20
CA GLN A 538 1.25 22.82 -7.33
C GLN A 538 0.92 23.82 -6.21
N LEU A 539 -0.36 24.11 -6.03
CA LEU A 539 -0.87 24.97 -4.98
C LEU A 539 -1.77 24.15 -4.05
N SER A 540 -1.52 24.20 -2.74
CA SER A 540 -2.41 23.66 -1.73
C SER A 540 -2.90 24.75 -0.79
N VAL A 541 -4.21 24.96 -0.76
CA VAL A 541 -4.94 25.99 0.00
C VAL A 541 -6.12 25.34 0.71
N ASP A 542 -6.56 25.94 1.81
CA ASP A 542 -7.81 25.53 2.47
C ASP A 542 -9.03 26.12 1.76
N ARG A 543 -10.23 25.62 2.10
CA ARG A 543 -11.50 26.01 1.48
C ARG A 543 -11.81 27.51 1.57
N PHE A 544 -11.41 28.19 2.65
CA PHE A 544 -11.69 29.62 2.81
C PHE A 544 -10.73 30.48 1.99
N LEU A 545 -9.44 30.14 2.00
CA LEU A 545 -8.47 30.81 1.14
C LEU A 545 -8.76 30.57 -0.35
N LEU A 546 -9.25 29.37 -0.70
CA LEU A 546 -9.69 29.05 -2.06
C LEU A 546 -10.86 29.96 -2.49
N LEU A 547 -11.89 30.13 -1.65
CA LEU A 547 -13.00 31.06 -1.94
C LEU A 547 -12.51 32.48 -2.18
N LYS A 548 -11.63 32.99 -1.29
CA LYS A 548 -11.06 34.34 -1.44
C LYS A 548 -10.27 34.50 -2.73
N LEU A 549 -9.49 33.49 -3.12
CA LEU A 549 -8.74 33.51 -4.38
C LEU A 549 -9.68 33.54 -5.60
N LEU A 550 -10.79 32.80 -5.56
CA LEU A 550 -11.79 32.78 -6.63
C LEU A 550 -12.57 34.09 -6.70
N HIS A 551 -12.91 34.70 -5.57
CA HIS A 551 -13.52 36.03 -5.50
C HIS A 551 -12.61 37.08 -6.14
N CYS A 552 -11.30 37.06 -5.85
CA CYS A 552 -10.37 37.95 -6.54
C CYS A 552 -10.33 37.70 -8.06
N CYS A 553 -10.44 36.45 -8.52
CA CYS A 553 -10.47 36.11 -9.95
C CYS A 553 -11.75 36.53 -10.68
N SER A 554 -12.88 36.74 -9.98
CA SER A 554 -14.14 37.17 -10.60
C SER A 554 -14.20 38.68 -10.84
N THR A 555 -13.37 39.45 -10.14
CA THR A 555 -13.24 40.90 -10.36
C THR A 555 -12.64 41.23 -11.73
N SER A 556 -13.16 42.28 -12.37
CA SER A 556 -12.85 42.64 -13.77
C SER A 556 -11.43 43.14 -14.04
N GLU A 557 -10.54 43.11 -13.05
CA GLU A 557 -9.16 43.59 -13.15
C GLU A 557 -8.18 42.52 -13.68
N PHE A 558 -8.52 41.23 -13.60
CA PHE A 558 -7.62 40.13 -13.97
C PHE A 558 -7.85 39.60 -15.39
N GLN A 559 -6.76 39.24 -16.07
CA GLN A 559 -6.80 38.65 -17.40
C GLN A 559 -7.06 37.15 -17.31
N GLN A 560 -7.73 36.58 -18.31
CA GLN A 560 -8.02 35.13 -18.42
C GLN A 560 -6.78 34.24 -18.18
N GLY A 561 -5.59 34.73 -18.54
CA GLY A 561 -4.32 34.02 -18.32
C GLY A 561 -3.96 33.79 -16.86
N GLU A 562 -4.34 34.68 -15.94
CA GLU A 562 -4.03 34.58 -14.50
C GLU A 562 -4.94 33.57 -13.81
N THR A 563 -6.24 33.59 -14.15
CA THR A 563 -7.18 32.56 -13.71
C THR A 563 -6.78 31.18 -14.23
N ALA A 564 -6.38 31.07 -15.51
CA ALA A 564 -5.88 29.81 -16.06
C ALA A 564 -4.61 29.31 -15.35
N ALA A 565 -3.74 30.23 -14.91
CA ALA A 565 -2.55 29.89 -14.13
C ALA A 565 -2.90 29.37 -12.73
N LEU A 566 -3.85 30.00 -12.02
CA LEU A 566 -4.36 29.50 -10.74
C LEU A 566 -4.92 28.09 -10.86
N PHE A 567 -5.78 27.85 -11.85
CA PHE A 567 -6.34 26.52 -12.11
C PHE A 567 -5.25 25.50 -12.45
N SER A 568 -4.21 25.91 -13.20
CA SER A 568 -3.06 25.05 -13.46
C SER A 568 -2.30 24.65 -12.20
N ALA A 569 -2.10 25.58 -11.27
CA ALA A 569 -1.43 25.33 -10.01
C ALA A 569 -2.28 24.43 -9.09
N LEU A 570 -3.60 24.56 -9.12
CA LEU A 570 -4.55 23.70 -8.40
C LEU A 570 -4.80 22.35 -9.10
N GLN A 571 -4.08 22.04 -10.19
CA GLN A 571 -4.27 20.81 -10.99
C GLN A 571 -5.71 20.66 -11.52
N ASN A 572 -6.39 21.79 -11.77
CA ASN A 572 -7.80 21.89 -12.15
C ASN A 572 -8.75 21.18 -11.17
N ARG A 573 -8.40 21.09 -9.88
CA ARG A 573 -9.25 20.54 -8.83
C ARG A 573 -9.58 21.62 -7.80
N LEU A 574 -10.87 21.89 -7.64
CA LEU A 574 -11.42 22.82 -6.64
C LEU A 574 -12.09 22.01 -5.54
N ASP A 575 -11.40 21.89 -4.41
CA ASP A 575 -11.83 21.08 -3.28
C ASP A 575 -12.33 21.95 -2.13
N PHE A 576 -13.63 21.88 -1.85
CA PHE A 576 -14.27 22.55 -0.72
C PHE A 576 -14.70 21.56 0.39
N SER A 577 -14.33 20.27 0.28
CA SER A 577 -14.61 19.25 1.31
C SER A 577 -13.76 19.44 2.56
N CYS A 578 -14.16 18.78 3.65
CA CYS A 578 -13.46 18.79 4.93
C CYS A 578 -12.25 17.84 5.00
N SER A 579 -11.95 17.13 3.92
CA SER A 579 -10.92 16.09 3.90
C SER A 579 -9.48 16.61 4.13
N THR A 580 -9.26 17.93 4.04
CA THR A 580 -7.92 18.55 4.17
C THR A 580 -7.54 18.99 5.59
N GLY A 581 -8.27 18.59 6.63
CA GLY A 581 -7.79 18.61 8.02
C GLY A 581 -8.55 19.53 8.98
N LEU A 582 -8.61 19.12 10.25
CA LEU A 582 -9.31 19.75 11.36
C LEU A 582 -9.08 21.26 11.45
N ASP A 583 -10.18 22.00 11.38
CA ASP A 583 -10.26 23.43 11.70
C ASP A 583 -9.92 23.61 13.19
N LEU A 584 -8.81 24.28 13.49
CA LEU A 584 -8.43 24.64 14.87
C LEU A 584 -8.86 26.08 15.21
N SER A 585 -9.45 26.81 14.26
CA SER A 585 -9.79 28.23 14.41
C SER A 585 -11.23 28.49 14.86
N THR A 586 -12.14 27.55 14.68
CA THR A 586 -13.54 27.72 15.05
C THR A 586 -13.94 26.71 16.12
N GLU A 587 -14.31 27.19 17.32
CA GLU A 587 -14.90 26.37 18.39
C GLU A 587 -16.30 25.79 18.02
N THR A 588 -16.72 25.87 16.76
CA THR A 588 -18.02 25.40 16.29
C THR A 588 -17.90 24.04 15.64
N GLN A 589 -18.70 23.10 16.16
CA GLN A 589 -18.85 21.70 15.72
C GLN A 589 -19.43 21.52 14.30
N ASP A 590 -19.67 22.60 13.57
CA ASP A 590 -20.24 22.55 12.22
C ASP A 590 -19.13 22.44 11.17
N CYS A 591 -18.93 21.22 10.68
CA CYS A 591 -18.01 20.93 9.59
C CYS A 591 -18.48 21.48 8.23
N THR A 592 -19.70 22.02 8.11
CA THR A 592 -20.29 22.42 6.81
C THR A 592 -19.86 23.82 6.37
N LEU A 593 -19.44 23.95 5.10
CA LEU A 593 -19.15 25.25 4.48
C LEU A 593 -20.41 25.82 3.83
N ASN A 594 -20.86 26.99 4.27
CA ASN A 594 -22.03 27.67 3.69
C ASN A 594 -21.61 28.58 2.54
N LEU A 595 -22.05 28.28 1.32
CA LEU A 595 -21.79 29.05 0.11
C LEU A 595 -22.96 29.97 -0.22
N SER A 596 -22.69 31.27 -0.27
CA SER A 596 -23.66 32.27 -0.70
C SER A 596 -23.88 32.26 -2.22
N THR A 597 -24.94 32.93 -2.67
CA THR A 597 -25.17 33.21 -4.10
C THR A 597 -24.00 33.91 -4.79
N GLU A 598 -23.31 34.78 -4.08
CA GLU A 598 -22.14 35.50 -4.58
C GLU A 598 -20.95 34.56 -4.76
N ASP A 599 -20.67 33.72 -3.76
CA ASP A 599 -19.61 32.70 -3.84
C ASP A 599 -19.84 31.76 -5.03
N CYS A 600 -21.09 31.33 -5.25
CA CYS A 600 -21.45 30.48 -6.37
C CYS A 600 -21.25 31.17 -7.72
N ARG A 601 -21.50 32.48 -7.79
CA ARG A 601 -21.23 33.31 -8.97
C ARG A 601 -19.74 33.42 -9.22
N ASP A 602 -18.94 33.64 -8.19
CA ASP A 602 -17.49 33.78 -8.30
C ASP A 602 -16.83 32.47 -8.75
N ILE A 603 -17.23 31.34 -8.15
CA ILE A 603 -16.78 30.01 -8.58
C ILE A 603 -17.13 29.78 -10.05
N SER A 604 -18.38 30.08 -10.44
CA SER A 604 -18.85 29.86 -11.81
C SER A 604 -18.12 30.74 -12.83
N THR A 605 -17.93 32.02 -12.53
CA THR A 605 -17.20 32.95 -13.41
C THR A 605 -15.73 32.60 -13.53
N ALA A 606 -15.07 32.21 -12.43
CA ALA A 606 -13.68 31.78 -12.45
C ALA A 606 -13.48 30.50 -13.29
N ILE A 607 -14.39 29.53 -13.20
CA ILE A 607 -14.34 28.30 -14.02
C ILE A 607 -14.57 28.61 -15.50
N LEU A 608 -15.51 29.50 -15.84
CA LEU A 608 -15.72 29.91 -17.24
C LEU A 608 -14.49 30.63 -17.81
N ASN A 609 -13.85 31.49 -17.01
CA ASN A 609 -12.66 32.22 -17.40
C ASN A 609 -11.43 31.31 -17.58
N SER A 610 -11.37 30.18 -16.86
CA SER A 610 -10.23 29.25 -16.96
C SER A 610 -10.22 28.44 -18.26
N GLN A 611 -11.39 28.17 -18.86
CA GLN A 611 -11.58 27.33 -20.05
C GLN A 611 -10.98 25.91 -19.94
N ARG A 612 -10.85 25.39 -18.71
CA ARG A 612 -10.32 24.06 -18.44
C ARG A 612 -11.38 23.13 -17.86
N LEU A 613 -11.29 21.85 -18.22
CA LEU A 613 -12.04 20.81 -17.52
C LEU A 613 -11.60 20.78 -16.06
N THR A 614 -12.54 21.04 -15.15
CA THR A 614 -12.27 21.23 -13.72
C THR A 614 -13.01 20.18 -12.91
N GLU A 615 -12.36 19.57 -11.91
CA GLU A 615 -13.05 18.77 -10.90
C GLU A 615 -13.49 19.67 -9.75
N LEU A 616 -14.79 19.71 -9.46
CA LEU A 616 -15.40 20.52 -8.40
C LEU A 616 -15.96 19.60 -7.31
N ILE A 617 -15.48 19.76 -6.08
CA ILE A 617 -15.84 18.90 -4.94
C ILE A 617 -16.58 19.74 -3.89
N LEU A 618 -17.84 19.39 -3.64
CA LEU A 618 -18.80 20.07 -2.76
C LEU A 618 -19.48 19.07 -1.79
N GLU A 619 -18.74 18.08 -1.30
CA GLU A 619 -19.28 17.00 -0.44
C GLU A 619 -19.71 17.50 0.95
N ASP A 620 -19.04 18.51 1.50
CA ASP A 620 -19.32 19.08 2.83
C ASP A 620 -19.79 20.54 2.76
N CYS A 621 -20.56 20.89 1.72
CA CYS A 621 -21.03 22.26 1.48
C CYS A 621 -22.56 22.38 1.52
N GLU A 622 -23.06 23.43 2.17
CA GLU A 622 -24.44 23.89 2.04
C GLU A 622 -24.49 25.12 1.13
N VAL A 623 -25.36 25.10 0.13
CA VAL A 623 -25.46 26.16 -0.88
C VAL A 623 -26.78 26.91 -0.74
N GLU A 624 -26.84 28.23 -0.92
CA GLU A 624 -28.13 28.93 -0.99
C GLU A 624 -28.98 28.46 -2.20
N ASP A 625 -30.31 28.44 -2.09
CA ASP A 625 -31.22 27.91 -3.14
C ASP A 625 -31.03 28.57 -4.51
N THR A 626 -30.83 29.88 -4.51
CA THR A 626 -30.52 30.68 -5.69
C THR A 626 -29.10 30.44 -6.21
N GLY A 627 -28.17 30.01 -5.36
CA GLY A 627 -26.77 29.72 -5.70
C GLY A 627 -26.61 28.44 -6.53
N VAL A 628 -27.40 27.40 -6.23
CA VAL A 628 -27.38 26.13 -7.00
C VAL A 628 -27.67 26.36 -8.49
N GLY A 629 -28.54 27.33 -8.79
CA GLY A 629 -28.85 27.74 -10.16
C GLY A 629 -27.64 28.25 -10.96
N MET A 630 -26.67 28.87 -10.29
CA MET A 630 -25.47 29.43 -10.94
C MET A 630 -24.56 28.33 -11.51
N PHE A 631 -24.48 27.19 -10.85
CA PHE A 631 -23.64 26.08 -11.29
C PHE A 631 -24.10 25.47 -12.63
N PHE A 632 -25.39 25.56 -12.99
CA PHE A 632 -25.86 25.06 -14.29
C PHE A 632 -25.16 25.70 -15.49
N LEU A 633 -24.61 26.92 -15.32
CA LEU A 633 -23.81 27.59 -16.34
C LEU A 633 -22.48 26.88 -16.62
N ILE A 634 -21.95 26.11 -15.66
CA ILE A 634 -20.62 25.49 -15.73
C ILE A 634 -20.62 23.96 -15.73
N LEU A 635 -21.75 23.30 -15.46
CA LEU A 635 -21.80 21.82 -15.38
C LEU A 635 -21.27 21.13 -16.65
N HIS A 636 -21.35 21.78 -17.81
CA HIS A 636 -20.81 21.24 -19.07
C HIS A 636 -19.27 21.21 -19.14
N THR A 637 -18.56 21.96 -18.29
CA THR A 637 -17.09 22.04 -18.23
C THR A 637 -16.48 21.44 -16.96
N VAL A 638 -17.31 20.87 -16.08
CA VAL A 638 -16.90 20.45 -14.74
C VAL A 638 -17.19 18.96 -14.52
N ARG A 639 -16.33 18.25 -13.78
CA ARG A 639 -16.65 16.99 -13.12
C ARG A 639 -17.08 17.29 -11.68
N LEU A 640 -18.34 17.04 -11.33
CA LEU A 640 -18.93 17.40 -10.05
C LEU A 640 -18.92 16.21 -9.08
N ARG A 641 -18.39 16.43 -7.88
CA ARG A 641 -18.64 15.60 -6.69
C ARG A 641 -19.37 16.44 -5.67
N CYS A 642 -20.48 15.96 -5.14
CA CYS A 642 -21.28 16.71 -4.19
C CYS A 642 -21.98 15.79 -3.20
N SER A 643 -22.47 16.37 -2.10
CA SER A 643 -23.31 15.63 -1.16
C SER A 643 -24.61 15.17 -1.83
N LYS A 644 -25.15 14.06 -1.36
CA LYS A 644 -26.43 13.51 -1.83
C LYS A 644 -27.58 14.53 -1.65
N ALA A 645 -27.52 15.34 -0.58
CA ALA A 645 -28.45 16.43 -0.35
C ALA A 645 -28.37 17.53 -1.42
N LEU A 646 -27.15 17.93 -1.83
CA LEU A 646 -26.97 18.91 -2.90
C LEU A 646 -27.38 18.34 -4.27
N LEU A 647 -27.12 17.06 -4.51
CA LEU A 647 -27.56 16.37 -5.73
C LEU A 647 -29.09 16.37 -5.86
N LEU A 648 -29.83 16.12 -4.78
CA LEU A 648 -31.29 16.21 -4.77
C LEU A 648 -31.80 17.63 -5.06
N ARG A 649 -31.04 18.67 -4.65
CA ARG A 649 -31.37 20.06 -4.96
C ARG A 649 -31.09 20.42 -6.41
N PHE A 650 -30.03 19.87 -7.01
CA PHE A 650 -29.84 19.97 -8.46
C PHE A 650 -31.02 19.34 -9.22
N LEU A 651 -31.50 18.17 -8.77
CA LEU A 651 -32.65 17.49 -9.38
C LEU A 651 -33.96 18.27 -9.22
N SER A 652 -34.21 18.92 -8.07
CA SER A 652 -35.43 19.71 -7.86
C SER A 652 -35.52 20.92 -8.79
N LEU A 653 -34.37 21.53 -9.13
CA LEU A 653 -34.26 22.70 -10.01
C LEU A 653 -34.36 22.36 -11.51
N LEU A 654 -34.50 21.10 -11.88
CA LEU A 654 -34.77 20.68 -13.26
C LEU A 654 -36.21 21.01 -13.71
N HIS A 655 -37.12 21.27 -12.77
CA HIS A 655 -38.55 21.43 -13.05
C HIS A 655 -38.97 22.84 -13.56
N VAL A 656 -38.14 23.50 -14.37
CA VAL A 656 -38.33 24.90 -14.77
C VAL A 656 -38.88 25.03 -16.20
N VAL A 657 -40.12 25.53 -16.28
CA VAL A 657 -40.91 26.28 -17.31
C VAL A 657 -40.73 25.99 -18.83
N ASN A 658 -39.55 25.65 -19.35
CA ASN A 658 -39.30 25.42 -20.79
C ASN A 658 -38.65 24.05 -21.07
N GLU A 659 -39.21 23.26 -21.98
CA GLU A 659 -38.69 21.92 -22.35
C GLU A 659 -37.26 21.96 -22.94
N SER A 660 -36.92 22.99 -23.72
CA SER A 660 -35.59 23.14 -24.34
C SER A 660 -34.48 23.39 -23.31
N ASP A 661 -34.77 24.22 -22.32
CA ASP A 661 -33.79 24.61 -21.28
C ASP A 661 -33.60 23.48 -20.27
N CYS A 662 -34.68 22.75 -19.96
CA CYS A 662 -34.65 21.54 -19.14
C CYS A 662 -33.74 20.47 -19.73
N SER A 663 -33.90 20.14 -21.03
CA SER A 663 -33.05 19.19 -21.73
C SER A 663 -31.57 19.58 -21.71
N GLY A 664 -31.28 20.88 -21.87
CA GLY A 664 -29.92 21.42 -21.78
C GLY A 664 -29.31 21.23 -20.39
N ARG A 665 -30.04 21.59 -19.33
CA ARG A 665 -29.59 21.45 -17.93
C ARG A 665 -29.35 19.99 -17.53
N ILE A 666 -30.25 19.09 -17.91
CA ILE A 666 -30.11 17.65 -17.64
C ILE A 666 -28.86 17.09 -18.30
N ARG A 667 -28.62 17.45 -19.56
CA ARG A 667 -27.42 16.99 -20.29
C ARG A 667 -26.14 17.50 -19.65
N SER A 668 -26.12 18.76 -19.22
CA SER A 668 -24.97 19.34 -18.52
C SER A 668 -24.73 18.67 -17.16
N LEU A 669 -25.78 18.42 -16.37
CA LEU A 669 -25.67 17.72 -15.09
C LEU A 669 -25.21 16.27 -15.28
N SER A 670 -25.76 15.55 -16.26
CA SER A 670 -25.36 14.19 -16.61
C SER A 670 -23.90 14.11 -17.05
N HIS A 671 -23.42 15.11 -17.81
CA HIS A 671 -22.01 15.22 -18.17
C HIS A 671 -21.13 15.48 -16.94
N ALA A 672 -21.58 16.36 -16.03
CA ALA A 672 -20.82 16.70 -14.83
C ALA A 672 -20.62 15.53 -13.88
N LEU A 673 -21.61 14.65 -13.77
CA LEU A 673 -21.57 13.47 -12.91
C LEU A 673 -20.75 12.31 -13.49
N ASP A 674 -20.21 12.44 -14.71
CA ASP A 674 -19.44 11.39 -15.40
C ASP A 674 -20.18 10.04 -15.47
N GLY A 675 -21.52 10.08 -15.53
CA GLY A 675 -22.37 8.91 -15.56
C GLY A 675 -22.63 8.22 -14.21
N GLN A 676 -22.08 8.71 -13.10
CA GLN A 676 -22.29 8.14 -11.76
C GLN A 676 -23.30 8.96 -10.95
N MET A 677 -24.36 8.32 -10.47
CA MET A 677 -25.38 8.95 -9.63
C MET A 677 -25.61 8.10 -8.38
N ASP A 678 -25.06 8.56 -7.25
CA ASP A 678 -25.23 7.93 -5.94
C ASP A 678 -26.23 8.72 -5.08
N LEU A 679 -27.37 8.09 -4.78
CA LEU A 679 -28.38 8.58 -3.83
C LEU A 679 -28.61 7.57 -2.69
N SER A 680 -27.71 6.59 -2.52
CA SER A 680 -27.85 5.55 -1.50
C SER A 680 -28.09 6.12 -0.10
N GLU A 681 -28.83 5.40 0.74
CA GLU A 681 -29.14 5.79 2.12
C GLU A 681 -29.88 7.15 2.26
N THR A 682 -30.39 7.72 1.17
CA THR A 682 -31.21 8.94 1.21
C THR A 682 -32.69 8.65 0.97
N PRO A 683 -33.61 9.07 1.87
CA PRO A 683 -35.03 8.82 1.69
C PRO A 683 -35.57 9.64 0.51
N LEU A 684 -36.03 8.95 -0.54
CA LEU A 684 -36.53 9.58 -1.75
C LEU A 684 -38.05 9.75 -1.71
N ALA A 685 -38.51 10.98 -1.46
CA ALA A 685 -39.92 11.34 -1.55
C ALA A 685 -40.44 11.25 -3.01
N LEU A 686 -41.76 11.16 -3.18
CA LEU A 686 -42.41 11.05 -4.50
C LEU A 686 -41.99 12.17 -5.47
N GLN A 687 -41.82 13.39 -4.97
CA GLN A 687 -41.38 14.53 -5.79
C GLN A 687 -39.92 14.37 -6.26
N ALA A 688 -39.03 13.83 -5.42
CA ALA A 688 -37.65 13.54 -5.81
C ALA A 688 -37.62 12.42 -6.87
N CYS A 689 -38.47 11.40 -6.74
CA CYS A 689 -38.63 10.36 -7.75
C CYS A 689 -39.10 10.92 -9.10
N ARG A 690 -40.01 11.90 -9.11
CA ARG A 690 -40.42 12.60 -10.34
C ARG A 690 -39.27 13.36 -10.99
N SER A 691 -38.51 14.13 -10.20
CA SER A 691 -37.34 14.84 -10.70
C SER A 691 -36.27 13.90 -11.25
N LEU A 692 -36.04 12.76 -10.57
CA LEU A 692 -35.12 11.73 -11.02
C LEU A 692 -35.62 11.05 -12.30
N ALA A 693 -36.91 10.75 -12.41
CA ALA A 693 -37.51 10.20 -13.64
C ALA A 693 -37.29 11.15 -14.83
N LEU A 694 -37.52 12.45 -14.65
CA LEU A 694 -37.24 13.47 -15.67
C LEU A 694 -35.76 13.52 -16.04
N PHE A 695 -34.85 13.47 -15.07
CA PHE A 695 -33.42 13.41 -15.33
C PHE A 695 -33.07 12.18 -16.17
N LEU A 696 -33.58 11.00 -15.79
CA LEU A 696 -33.35 9.76 -16.52
C LEU A 696 -33.96 9.83 -17.92
N GLU A 697 -35.14 10.41 -18.11
CA GLU A 697 -35.79 10.53 -19.42
C GLU A 697 -34.92 11.23 -20.47
N TYR A 698 -34.16 12.26 -20.09
CA TYR A 698 -33.32 13.05 -21.00
C TYR A 698 -31.82 12.74 -20.93
N CYS A 699 -31.36 11.94 -19.97
CA CYS A 699 -29.95 11.53 -19.91
C CYS A 699 -29.61 10.55 -21.07
N LYS A 700 -28.36 10.58 -21.54
CA LYS A 700 -27.87 9.68 -22.60
C LYS A 700 -27.57 8.26 -22.10
N GLY A 701 -27.50 8.09 -20.78
CA GLY A 701 -27.14 6.87 -20.08
C GLY A 701 -26.29 7.18 -18.85
N LEU A 702 -26.38 6.33 -17.82
CA LEU A 702 -25.58 6.37 -16.61
C LEU A 702 -24.71 5.11 -16.55
N SER A 703 -23.47 5.23 -16.11
CA SER A 703 -22.64 4.07 -15.79
C SER A 703 -23.15 3.39 -14.52
N GLU A 704 -23.58 4.16 -13.53
CA GLU A 704 -24.02 3.66 -12.24
C GLU A 704 -25.12 4.55 -11.65
N LEU A 705 -26.21 3.92 -11.21
CA LEU A 705 -27.30 4.54 -10.47
C LEU A 705 -27.51 3.73 -9.19
N ASP A 706 -27.08 4.30 -8.06
CA ASP A 706 -27.24 3.68 -6.74
C ASP A 706 -28.40 4.34 -6.00
N LEU A 707 -29.47 3.57 -5.81
CA LEU A 707 -30.65 3.93 -5.04
C LEU A 707 -30.85 2.97 -3.85
N SER A 708 -29.78 2.34 -3.36
CA SER A 708 -29.86 1.43 -2.22
C SER A 708 -30.32 2.16 -0.95
N HIS A 709 -31.09 1.49 -0.08
CA HIS A 709 -31.56 2.05 1.19
C HIS A 709 -32.37 3.39 1.08
N CYS A 710 -33.03 3.65 -0.05
CA CYS A 710 -33.73 4.92 -0.31
C CYS A 710 -35.19 4.99 0.17
N GLN A 711 -35.72 3.93 0.80
CA GLN A 711 -37.14 3.84 1.21
C GLN A 711 -38.13 4.16 0.06
N LEU A 712 -37.81 3.69 -1.15
CA LEU A 712 -38.64 3.94 -2.33
C LEU A 712 -40.05 3.37 -2.16
N SER A 713 -41.06 4.25 -2.16
CA SER A 713 -42.46 3.81 -2.24
C SER A 713 -42.76 3.17 -3.59
N ASP A 714 -43.72 2.23 -3.63
CA ASP A 714 -44.19 1.57 -4.87
C ASP A 714 -44.52 2.57 -5.98
N HIS A 715 -45.23 3.66 -5.63
CA HIS A 715 -45.60 4.72 -6.55
C HIS A 715 -44.38 5.51 -7.07
N GLY A 716 -43.34 5.68 -6.24
CA GLY A 716 -42.08 6.30 -6.64
C GLY A 716 -41.30 5.42 -7.62
N LEU A 717 -41.26 4.12 -7.35
CA LEU A 717 -40.61 3.15 -8.22
C LEU A 717 -41.33 3.03 -9.57
N GLU A 718 -42.66 3.05 -9.58
CA GLU A 718 -43.47 3.03 -10.82
C GLU A 718 -43.13 4.18 -11.78
N LEU A 719 -42.76 5.35 -11.26
CA LEU A 719 -42.32 6.50 -12.06
C LEU A 719 -40.92 6.30 -12.66
N LEU A 720 -40.05 5.56 -11.97
CA LEU A 720 -38.67 5.32 -12.40
C LEU A 720 -38.57 4.15 -13.39
N LEU A 721 -39.44 3.13 -13.27
CA LEU A 721 -39.44 1.91 -14.07
C LEU A 721 -39.21 2.14 -15.58
N PRO A 722 -39.87 3.10 -16.26
CA PRO A 722 -39.68 3.29 -17.69
C PRO A 722 -38.26 3.70 -18.08
N HIS A 723 -37.46 4.24 -17.15
CA HIS A 723 -36.18 4.87 -17.43
C HIS A 723 -34.97 4.16 -16.81
N LEU A 724 -35.19 3.15 -15.94
CA LEU A 724 -34.10 2.39 -15.28
C LEU A 724 -33.13 1.72 -16.26
N HIS A 725 -33.61 1.38 -17.47
CA HIS A 725 -32.81 0.81 -18.55
C HIS A 725 -31.64 1.69 -19.04
N LYS A 726 -31.56 2.93 -18.57
CA LYS A 726 -30.49 3.85 -18.92
C LYS A 726 -29.25 3.73 -18.04
N ALA A 727 -29.32 3.02 -16.93
CA ALA A 727 -28.17 2.73 -16.07
C ALA A 727 -27.52 1.40 -16.48
N ALA A 728 -26.18 1.34 -16.52
CA ALA A 728 -25.46 0.09 -16.75
C ALA A 728 -25.34 -0.74 -15.46
N VAL A 729 -25.08 -0.08 -14.33
CA VAL A 729 -25.15 -0.66 -12.98
C VAL A 729 -26.29 0.00 -12.23
N LEU A 730 -27.25 -0.79 -11.76
CA LEU A 730 -28.42 -0.31 -11.01
C LEU A 730 -28.47 -1.00 -9.65
N ASP A 731 -28.38 -0.23 -8.57
CA ASP A 731 -28.56 -0.75 -7.22
C ASP A 731 -29.90 -0.30 -6.65
N LEU A 732 -30.80 -1.26 -6.39
CA LEU A 732 -32.10 -1.03 -5.77
C LEU A 732 -32.22 -1.75 -4.41
N SER A 733 -31.10 -2.23 -3.88
CA SER A 733 -31.07 -3.05 -2.67
C SER A 733 -31.69 -2.31 -1.47
N HIS A 734 -32.27 -3.07 -0.54
CA HIS A 734 -32.80 -2.55 0.72
C HIS A 734 -33.93 -1.49 0.59
N ASN A 735 -34.75 -1.54 -0.47
CA ASN A 735 -35.93 -0.69 -0.65
C ASN A 735 -37.28 -1.36 -0.33
N ALA A 736 -37.30 -2.57 0.24
CA ALA A 736 -38.53 -3.33 0.55
C ALA A 736 -39.48 -3.50 -0.65
N ILE A 737 -38.91 -3.75 -1.84
CA ILE A 737 -39.63 -3.96 -3.10
C ILE A 737 -40.44 -5.27 -3.05
N ASP A 738 -41.72 -5.23 -3.40
CA ASP A 738 -42.59 -6.41 -3.45
C ASP A 738 -42.35 -7.30 -4.69
N ASP A 739 -42.82 -8.55 -4.65
CA ASP A 739 -42.62 -9.52 -5.74
C ASP A 739 -43.25 -9.07 -7.07
N ARG A 740 -44.31 -8.28 -7.02
CA ARG A 740 -45.03 -7.79 -8.20
C ARG A 740 -44.22 -6.72 -8.94
N LEU A 741 -43.58 -5.81 -8.20
CA LEU A 741 -42.70 -4.78 -8.72
C LEU A 741 -41.36 -5.37 -9.14
N ALA A 742 -40.83 -6.34 -8.41
CA ALA A 742 -39.64 -7.09 -8.79
C ALA A 742 -39.81 -7.75 -10.18
N GLY A 743 -40.98 -8.37 -10.44
CA GLY A 743 -41.28 -8.94 -11.76
C GLY A 743 -41.33 -7.90 -12.89
N ARG A 744 -41.79 -6.67 -12.60
CA ARG A 744 -41.78 -5.56 -13.57
C ARG A 744 -40.36 -5.02 -13.80
N ILE A 745 -39.55 -4.89 -12.76
CA ILE A 745 -38.12 -4.55 -12.89
C ILE A 745 -37.42 -5.60 -13.75
N TYR A 746 -37.63 -6.89 -13.47
CA TYR A 746 -37.08 -7.98 -14.28
C TYR A 746 -37.46 -7.85 -15.76
N THR A 747 -38.71 -7.47 -16.06
CA THR A 747 -39.16 -7.25 -17.43
C THR A 747 -38.40 -6.09 -18.09
N VAL A 748 -38.19 -4.98 -17.38
CA VAL A 748 -37.41 -3.82 -17.89
C VAL A 748 -35.94 -4.20 -18.08
N VAL A 749 -35.34 -4.95 -17.15
CA VAL A 749 -33.93 -5.36 -17.20
C VAL A 749 -33.68 -6.37 -18.32
N SER A 750 -34.50 -7.41 -18.43
CA SER A 750 -34.35 -8.49 -19.42
C SER A 750 -34.59 -8.05 -20.87
N THR A 751 -35.37 -6.98 -21.08
CA THR A 751 -35.66 -6.47 -22.42
C THR A 751 -34.64 -5.45 -22.92
N ASN A 752 -33.75 -4.93 -22.07
CA ASN A 752 -32.81 -3.87 -22.41
C ASN A 752 -31.34 -4.31 -22.26
N SER A 753 -30.57 -4.22 -23.35
CA SER A 753 -29.16 -4.64 -23.40
C SER A 753 -28.18 -3.72 -22.68
N ASN A 754 -28.64 -2.56 -22.18
CA ASN A 754 -27.77 -1.55 -21.55
C ASN A 754 -27.42 -1.89 -20.10
N ILE A 755 -28.29 -2.64 -19.40
CA ILE A 755 -28.09 -3.01 -18.00
C ILE A 755 -27.15 -4.21 -17.94
N GLN A 756 -26.00 -4.02 -17.28
CA GLN A 756 -24.98 -5.04 -17.08
C GLN A 756 -25.11 -5.72 -15.71
N THR A 757 -25.44 -4.93 -14.68
CA THR A 757 -25.54 -5.42 -13.29
C THR A 757 -26.74 -4.77 -12.61
N VAL A 758 -27.55 -5.57 -11.92
CA VAL A 758 -28.59 -5.10 -10.99
C VAL A 758 -28.31 -5.69 -9.62
N ARG A 759 -28.37 -4.86 -8.57
CA ARG A 759 -28.15 -5.27 -7.17
C ARG A 759 -29.40 -5.01 -6.33
#